data_AF-A0A8C5KVN3-F1
#
_entry.id   AF-A0A8C5KVN3-F1
#
_cell.length_a   1.000
_cell.length_b   1.000
_cell.length_c   1.000
_cell.angle_alpha   90.00
_cell.angle_beta   90.00
_cell.angle_gamma   90.00
#
_symmetry.space_group_name_H-M   'P 1'
#
loop_
_entity.id
_entity.type
_entity.pdbx_description
1 polymer ?
#
loop_
_entity_poly.entity_id
_entity_poly.type
_entity_poly.pdbx_seq_one_letter_code
_entity_poly.pdbx_strand_id
1 'polypeptide(L)'
;MGVALTRSAQWTAAGYGTGTLETTPLNEALLTEIVTFVESFSYNYPQEAKFVFVEPLTWETNLEPSAFESGYIVSETTAKSEEVDESGQPLLFLSVPQIAVRSFGQLSQLLAVAKDTKLKEAQACIEANRDPVVKILGSDYGTVQEDTTALNILDNFITGYDHESHMKRKIAILLKQLDLHLLNHSLKHISLEICLNPVNFKKDIELLQRLSGRGEETVLESIDYTSDYEFSNGCRAPPWRQIQGEICYVLVKPHDVETLCITCSAEGVFLNGGKVEEEGEIDYERKGEIYKDLVTFLKEKSPVFSENMSKQEVRFSEQQQKEHNEETPKKEESKRMPGTNVDKNKLEKNQINFGKTLMTKRLEPSLNWRTNVDSKDHKSSSKDTQEEKQGKHEKSSASVSAGRAQLLRKGTEKIEEVVSESSSESEEDEEPPDHRQEANADLPSEYWQIQKLVKYLKGGNQTATVIALCSMRDFNLAQETCQLAIRDVGGLEVLINLLDTEEVKCKIGSLKILKEISYNPQIRRNIVDLGGLPIMVNILDSPYKTLKCLAAETIANVAKFKRARQAVRQHGGITKLVALLDCAQTSTEPAQSSLYETRDVEVARCGAMALWSCSKSHSNKEAIRKAGGIPLLAQLLKTSHENMLIPVVGTLQECASEENYRAAIKAERIIENLVKNLNSENEQLQEHCAMAIYQCAEDEETRDLVRLHGGLKPLASLLNNTDNKERLAAVTGAIWKCSISKENIIKFREYKAIETLVGLLTDQPEEVLVNVVGALGECCQEHENRIIVRKCGGIQPLVNLLVGINQALLVNVTKAVGACAVEPESMTIIDRLDGVRLLWSLLKNPHPDVKASAAWALCPCIENAKDAGEMVRSFVGGLELVVNLLKSDNKEVLASVCAAITNIAKDQENLAVITDHGVVPLLSKLANTNNDKLRRHLAEAVSRCCMWGRNRVAFGEHKAVAPLVRYLKSNDTNVHRATAQALYQLSEDADNCITMHENGAVKLLLDMVGSPDQELQEAAAGCISNIRRLALATEKARYT
;
A
#
# COMPACT_ATOMS: atom_id res chain seq x y z
N MET A 1 27.50 11.97 1.31
CA MET A 1 27.79 11.33 0.01
C MET A 1 26.57 11.49 -0.90
N GLY A 2 26.71 11.41 -2.23
CA GLY A 2 25.55 11.17 -3.11
C GLY A 2 24.97 9.77 -2.87
N VAL A 3 23.67 9.56 -3.03
CA VAL A 3 23.01 8.27 -2.78
C VAL A 3 23.59 7.18 -3.70
N ALA A 4 23.90 7.49 -4.95
CA ALA A 4 24.53 6.53 -5.88
C ALA A 4 25.94 6.13 -5.41
N LEU A 5 26.76 7.08 -4.98
CA LEU A 5 28.10 6.79 -4.45
C LEU A 5 28.06 6.07 -3.08
N THR A 6 26.96 6.20 -2.33
CA THR A 6 26.77 5.53 -1.02
C THR A 6 26.26 4.10 -1.16
N ARG A 7 25.29 3.87 -2.06
CA ARG A 7 24.53 2.60 -2.17
C ARG A 7 24.87 1.76 -3.40
N SER A 8 25.46 2.33 -4.45
CA SER A 8 25.74 1.63 -5.71
C SER A 8 27.22 1.43 -6.01
N ALA A 9 28.07 2.39 -5.64
CA ALA A 9 29.52 2.26 -5.84
C ALA A 9 30.12 1.18 -4.93
N GLN A 10 31.06 0.41 -5.46
CA GLN A 10 31.70 -0.71 -4.76
C GLN A 10 32.96 -0.23 -4.03
N TRP A 11 33.02 -0.46 -2.71
CA TRP A 11 34.07 0.04 -1.82
C TRP A 11 34.78 -1.11 -1.10
N THR A 12 36.10 -1.04 -1.02
CA THR A 12 36.92 -2.05 -0.34
C THR A 12 36.56 -2.20 1.14
N ALA A 13 36.49 -3.46 1.61
CA ALA A 13 36.15 -3.78 2.99
C ALA A 13 37.16 -3.18 3.99
N ALA A 14 36.71 -2.22 4.81
CA ALA A 14 37.55 -1.31 5.58
C ALA A 14 38.20 -1.93 6.84
N GLY A 15 39.11 -2.88 6.67
CA GLY A 15 40.00 -3.37 7.72
C GLY A 15 41.04 -2.32 8.14
N TYR A 16 40.64 -1.38 9.00
CA TYR A 16 41.47 -0.29 9.54
C TYR A 16 42.02 0.71 8.50
N GLY A 17 41.22 1.09 7.49
CA GLY A 17 41.59 2.12 6.52
C GLY A 17 40.41 2.92 5.98
N THR A 18 40.70 4.06 5.35
CA THR A 18 39.76 4.75 4.46
C THR A 18 39.58 3.90 3.20
N GLY A 19 38.53 3.07 3.16
CA GLY A 19 38.23 2.22 2.01
C GLY A 19 38.20 3.02 0.70
N THR A 20 38.91 2.50 -0.30
CA THR A 20 39.00 2.99 -1.68
C THR A 20 37.92 2.37 -2.55
N LEU A 21 37.64 2.96 -3.71
CA LEU A 21 36.78 2.37 -4.74
C LEU A 21 37.45 1.13 -5.33
N GLU A 22 36.67 0.08 -5.54
CA GLU A 22 37.13 -1.14 -6.20
C GLU A 22 37.23 -0.94 -7.72
N THR A 23 38.20 -1.58 -8.37
CA THR A 23 38.37 -1.51 -9.83
C THR A 23 37.37 -2.43 -10.52
N THR A 24 36.13 -1.95 -10.68
CA THR A 24 35.00 -2.70 -11.28
C THR A 24 34.38 -1.93 -12.45
N PRO A 25 33.74 -2.60 -13.42
CA PRO A 25 33.10 -1.93 -14.56
C PRO A 25 32.00 -0.94 -14.14
N LEU A 26 31.27 -1.24 -13.05
CA LEU A 26 30.28 -0.35 -12.45
C LEU A 26 30.92 0.95 -11.95
N ASN A 27 32.04 0.86 -11.22
CA ASN A 27 32.76 2.03 -10.73
C ASN A 27 33.43 2.82 -11.87
N GLU A 28 34.01 2.16 -12.88
CA GLU A 28 34.55 2.85 -14.08
C GLU A 28 33.45 3.59 -14.85
N ALA A 29 32.25 3.02 -14.98
CA ALA A 29 31.11 3.68 -15.60
C ALA A 29 30.62 4.88 -14.78
N LEU A 30 30.51 4.75 -13.45
CA LEU A 30 30.16 5.86 -12.56
C LEU A 30 31.18 7.02 -12.64
N LEU A 31 32.48 6.72 -12.62
CA LEU A 31 33.54 7.72 -12.78
C LEU A 31 33.49 8.39 -14.16
N THR A 32 33.16 7.63 -15.22
CA THR A 32 33.03 8.15 -16.59
C THR A 32 31.86 9.15 -16.70
N GLU A 33 30.70 8.85 -16.12
CA GLU A 33 29.56 9.76 -16.10
C GLU A 33 29.84 11.03 -15.27
N ILE A 34 30.55 10.90 -14.13
CA ILE A 34 30.98 12.05 -13.31
C ILE A 34 31.97 12.95 -14.07
N VAL A 35 32.97 12.38 -14.75
CA VAL A 35 33.89 13.15 -15.61
C VAL A 35 33.12 13.85 -16.73
N THR A 36 32.21 13.15 -17.42
CA THR A 36 31.37 13.72 -18.50
C THR A 36 30.50 14.89 -18.00
N PHE A 37 29.94 14.78 -16.80
CA PHE A 37 29.20 15.87 -16.16
C PHE A 37 30.10 17.08 -15.90
N VAL A 38 31.26 16.89 -15.26
CA VAL A 38 32.17 18.00 -14.89
C VAL A 38 32.76 18.69 -16.13
N GLU A 39 33.12 17.92 -17.18
CA GLU A 39 33.63 18.50 -18.44
C GLU A 39 32.56 19.32 -19.16
N SER A 40 31.29 18.86 -19.16
CA SER A 40 30.19 19.58 -19.80
C SER A 40 29.58 20.71 -18.95
N PHE A 41 29.82 20.72 -17.62
CA PHE A 41 29.24 21.69 -16.69
C PHE A 41 29.58 23.14 -17.06
N SER A 42 30.85 23.42 -17.40
CA SER A 42 31.33 24.75 -17.79
C SER A 42 30.67 25.31 -19.05
N TYR A 43 30.21 24.42 -19.95
CA TYR A 43 29.52 24.78 -21.19
C TYR A 43 28.01 24.93 -20.98
N ASN A 44 27.40 24.00 -20.25
CA ASN A 44 25.95 23.96 -20.01
C ASN A 44 25.50 25.01 -18.98
N TYR A 45 26.32 25.30 -17.97
CA TYR A 45 25.97 26.11 -16.80
C TYR A 45 27.07 27.15 -16.48
N PRO A 46 27.37 28.11 -17.38
CA PRO A 46 28.53 29.00 -17.28
C PRO A 46 28.44 30.07 -16.17
N GLN A 47 27.29 30.21 -15.49
CA GLN A 47 27.16 31.03 -14.28
C GLN A 47 27.48 30.20 -13.04
N GLU A 48 26.90 29.01 -12.96
CA GLU A 48 27.07 28.03 -11.89
C GLU A 48 28.50 27.48 -11.85
N ALA A 49 29.18 27.38 -13.00
CA ALA A 49 30.58 26.95 -13.09
C ALA A 49 31.56 27.88 -12.34
N LYS A 50 31.17 29.13 -12.12
CA LYS A 50 31.94 30.15 -11.38
C LYS A 50 31.63 30.20 -9.88
N PHE A 51 30.68 29.38 -9.41
CA PHE A 51 30.34 29.31 -7.99
C PHE A 51 31.52 28.78 -7.17
N VAL A 52 31.84 29.47 -6.08
CA VAL A 52 32.94 29.13 -5.18
C VAL A 52 32.44 28.17 -4.09
N PHE A 53 33.10 27.03 -3.96
CA PHE A 53 32.79 25.99 -2.98
C PHE A 53 33.07 26.47 -1.55
N VAL A 54 32.19 26.10 -0.62
CA VAL A 54 32.31 26.43 0.82
C VAL A 54 33.64 25.92 1.39
N GLU A 55 34.03 24.69 1.02
CA GLU A 55 35.34 24.11 1.28
C GLU A 55 35.98 23.61 -0.03
N PRO A 56 37.33 23.66 -0.16
CA PRO A 56 38.00 23.09 -1.31
C PRO A 56 37.88 21.55 -1.34
N LEU A 57 37.63 20.98 -2.52
CA LEU A 57 37.90 19.57 -2.78
C LEU A 57 39.41 19.38 -2.83
N THR A 58 39.94 18.41 -2.08
CA THR A 58 41.38 18.23 -1.83
C THR A 58 41.80 16.78 -2.00
N TRP A 59 42.82 16.49 -2.81
CA TRP A 59 43.33 15.13 -3.01
C TRP A 59 44.81 15.11 -3.43
N GLU A 60 45.40 13.91 -3.47
CA GLU A 60 46.75 13.69 -4.01
C GLU A 60 46.71 13.44 -5.52
N THR A 61 47.42 14.27 -6.27
CA THR A 61 47.49 14.26 -7.73
C THR A 61 48.89 13.92 -8.21
N ASN A 62 48.98 13.37 -9.42
CA ASN A 62 50.26 13.16 -10.12
C ASN A 62 50.50 14.21 -11.22
N LEU A 63 49.67 15.27 -11.28
CA LEU A 63 49.84 16.37 -12.22
C LEU A 63 51.02 17.26 -11.79
N GLU A 64 51.97 17.47 -12.70
CA GLU A 64 53.03 18.45 -12.51
C GLU A 64 52.50 19.90 -12.68
N PRO A 65 53.05 20.89 -11.96
CA PRO A 65 52.78 22.30 -12.22
C PRO A 65 53.07 22.73 -13.67
N SER A 66 54.00 22.05 -14.34
CA SER A 66 54.38 22.23 -15.75
C SER A 66 53.23 21.98 -16.74
N ALA A 67 52.18 21.25 -16.34
CA ALA A 67 51.04 20.91 -17.19
C ALA A 67 49.95 22.00 -17.24
N PHE A 68 50.06 23.05 -16.41
CA PHE A 68 49.12 24.17 -16.36
C PHE A 68 49.63 25.33 -17.22
N GLU A 69 48.87 25.67 -18.27
CA GLU A 69 49.25 26.71 -19.25
C GLU A 69 48.55 28.05 -18.97
N SER A 70 47.88 28.66 -19.96
CA SER A 70 47.25 29.97 -19.82
C SER A 70 46.16 30.02 -18.72
N GLY A 71 46.16 31.10 -17.94
CA GLY A 71 45.26 31.27 -16.79
C GLY A 71 45.82 30.74 -15.47
N TYR A 72 47.09 30.32 -15.43
CA TYR A 72 47.76 29.82 -14.23
C TYR A 72 49.14 30.48 -13.99
N ILE A 73 49.40 30.85 -12.74
CA ILE A 73 50.70 31.27 -12.24
C ILE A 73 51.45 30.04 -11.75
N VAL A 74 52.44 29.60 -12.52
CA VAL A 74 53.24 28.39 -12.28
C VAL A 74 54.61 28.72 -11.69
N SER A 75 55.10 27.84 -10.81
CA SER A 75 56.45 27.80 -10.26
C SER A 75 56.97 26.35 -10.28
N GLU A 76 58.24 26.14 -9.94
CA GLU A 76 58.87 24.80 -9.90
C GLU A 76 58.15 23.77 -9.01
N THR A 77 57.32 24.20 -8.05
CA THR A 77 56.62 23.33 -7.08
C THR A 77 55.13 23.59 -6.91
N THR A 78 54.59 24.69 -7.47
CA THR A 78 53.17 25.06 -7.31
C THR A 78 52.57 25.63 -8.59
N ALA A 79 51.28 25.38 -8.82
CA ALA A 79 50.46 26.10 -9.79
C ALA A 79 49.26 26.75 -9.08
N LYS A 80 48.89 27.97 -9.49
CA LYS A 80 47.76 28.75 -8.95
C LYS A 80 46.91 29.28 -10.09
N SER A 81 45.58 29.20 -10.01
CA SER A 81 44.73 29.90 -10.99
C SER A 81 44.88 31.42 -10.87
N GLU A 82 44.78 32.13 -12.00
CA GLU A 82 44.59 33.58 -12.04
C GLU A 82 43.19 33.98 -11.54
N GLU A 83 42.21 33.09 -11.66
CA GLU A 83 40.89 33.23 -11.02
C GLU A 83 41.02 33.06 -9.49
N VAL A 84 40.44 33.99 -8.74
CA VAL A 84 40.45 34.04 -7.27
C VAL A 84 39.03 34.20 -6.70
N ASP A 85 38.84 33.81 -5.44
CA ASP A 85 37.64 34.12 -4.66
C ASP A 85 37.64 35.56 -4.11
N GLU A 86 36.56 35.95 -3.42
CA GLU A 86 36.41 37.29 -2.84
C GLU A 86 37.44 37.63 -1.76
N SER A 87 38.14 36.63 -1.21
CA SER A 87 39.25 36.80 -0.25
C SER A 87 40.63 36.89 -0.94
N GLY A 88 40.69 36.69 -2.26
CA GLY A 88 41.92 36.66 -3.04
C GLY A 88 42.65 35.31 -3.02
N GLN A 89 42.02 34.22 -2.57
CA GLN A 89 42.60 32.87 -2.72
C GLN A 89 42.34 32.33 -4.13
N PRO A 90 43.30 31.65 -4.78
CA PRO A 90 43.08 31.06 -6.09
C PRO A 90 42.06 29.92 -6.03
N LEU A 91 41.18 29.86 -7.04
CA LEU A 91 40.16 28.83 -7.18
C LEU A 91 40.73 27.43 -7.50
N LEU A 92 41.98 27.35 -7.96
CA LEU A 92 42.79 26.13 -8.00
C LEU A 92 44.17 26.39 -7.40
N PHE A 93 44.60 25.52 -6.49
CA PHE A 93 45.96 25.52 -5.94
C PHE A 93 46.56 24.13 -5.93
N LEU A 94 47.68 23.96 -6.64
CA LEU A 94 48.51 22.77 -6.63
C LEU A 94 49.80 23.04 -5.84
N SER A 95 50.13 22.15 -4.91
CA SER A 95 51.38 22.09 -4.15
C SER A 95 51.77 20.63 -3.98
N VAL A 96 52.52 20.10 -4.95
CA VAL A 96 52.77 18.66 -5.18
C VAL A 96 53.11 17.91 -3.87
N PRO A 97 52.42 16.79 -3.56
CA PRO A 97 51.41 16.08 -4.35
C PRO A 97 49.97 16.58 -4.17
N GLN A 98 49.72 17.56 -3.29
CA GLN A 98 48.37 17.96 -2.89
C GLN A 98 47.77 19.01 -3.85
N ILE A 99 46.54 18.79 -4.31
CA ILE A 99 45.77 19.77 -5.09
C ILE A 99 44.47 20.13 -4.37
N ALA A 100 44.06 21.40 -4.48
CA ALA A 100 42.86 21.96 -3.91
C ALA A 100 42.07 22.73 -4.98
N VAL A 101 40.77 22.45 -5.13
CA VAL A 101 39.91 23.10 -6.13
C VAL A 101 38.61 23.61 -5.51
N ARG A 102 38.22 24.84 -5.87
CA ARG A 102 37.08 25.59 -5.31
C ARG A 102 35.98 25.94 -6.31
N SER A 103 36.03 25.53 -7.58
CA SER A 103 34.92 25.76 -8.52
C SER A 103 34.82 24.67 -9.61
N PHE A 104 33.63 24.50 -10.19
CA PHE A 104 33.43 23.54 -11.28
C PHE A 104 34.18 23.93 -12.56
N GLY A 105 34.33 25.22 -12.85
CA GLY A 105 35.15 25.70 -13.97
C GLY A 105 36.61 25.26 -13.85
N GLN A 106 37.18 25.34 -12.65
CA GLN A 106 38.55 24.88 -12.38
C GLN A 106 38.66 23.34 -12.36
N LEU A 107 37.65 22.60 -11.88
CA LEU A 107 37.62 21.14 -12.01
C LEU A 107 37.59 20.70 -13.48
N SER A 108 36.76 21.36 -14.30
CA SER A 108 36.65 21.13 -15.74
C SER A 108 37.97 21.37 -16.46
N GLN A 109 38.68 22.45 -16.12
CA GLN A 109 40.01 22.75 -16.67
C GLN A 109 41.09 21.77 -16.18
N LEU A 110 41.03 21.31 -14.92
CA LEU A 110 41.93 20.27 -14.38
C LEU A 110 41.76 18.95 -15.15
N LEU A 111 40.53 18.50 -15.42
CA LEU A 111 40.28 17.31 -16.22
C LEU A 111 40.83 17.47 -17.65
N ALA A 112 40.70 18.65 -18.26
CA ALA A 112 41.30 18.94 -19.57
C ALA A 112 42.84 18.85 -19.55
N VAL A 113 43.50 19.29 -18.47
CA VAL A 113 44.95 19.12 -18.24
C VAL A 113 45.33 17.65 -18.04
N ALA A 114 44.52 16.88 -17.31
CA ALA A 114 44.77 15.47 -16.97
C ALA A 114 44.72 14.50 -18.17
N LYS A 115 44.05 14.86 -19.28
CA LYS A 115 44.03 14.09 -20.54
C LYS A 115 43.66 12.61 -20.35
N ASP A 116 44.64 11.70 -20.34
CA ASP A 116 44.44 10.26 -20.21
C ASP A 116 44.30 9.79 -18.74
N THR A 117 44.61 10.64 -17.75
CA THR A 117 44.52 10.32 -16.31
C THR A 117 43.24 10.80 -15.64
N LYS A 118 42.30 11.42 -16.37
CA LYS A 118 41.02 11.98 -15.85
C LYS A 118 40.29 11.07 -14.86
N LEU A 119 40.13 9.78 -15.18
CA LEU A 119 39.43 8.83 -14.31
C LEU A 119 40.17 8.59 -12.98
N LYS A 120 41.50 8.66 -12.97
CA LYS A 120 42.31 8.51 -11.75
C LYS A 120 42.25 9.75 -10.86
N GLU A 121 42.29 10.94 -11.46
CA GLU A 121 42.09 12.19 -10.73
C GLU A 121 40.66 12.29 -10.17
N ALA A 122 39.65 11.84 -10.93
CA ALA A 122 38.27 11.74 -10.44
C ALA A 122 38.12 10.73 -9.29
N GLN A 123 38.75 9.55 -9.40
CA GLN A 123 38.77 8.55 -8.33
C GLN A 123 39.42 9.10 -7.05
N ALA A 124 40.65 9.62 -7.15
CA ALA A 124 41.38 10.20 -6.02
C ALA A 124 40.62 11.36 -5.36
N CYS A 125 39.94 12.19 -6.16
CA CYS A 125 39.08 13.26 -5.66
C CYS A 125 37.89 12.71 -4.84
N ILE A 126 37.18 11.68 -5.32
CA ILE A 126 36.03 11.10 -4.61
C ILE A 126 36.48 10.34 -3.34
N GLU A 127 37.57 9.58 -3.41
CA GLU A 127 38.11 8.84 -2.26
C GLU A 127 38.56 9.76 -1.13
N ALA A 128 39.23 10.88 -1.45
CA ALA A 128 39.67 11.87 -0.48
C ALA A 128 38.55 12.79 0.04
N ASN A 129 37.44 12.96 -0.71
CA ASN A 129 36.36 13.89 -0.37
C ASN A 129 35.03 13.15 -0.22
N ARG A 130 34.89 12.37 0.86
CA ARG A 130 33.71 11.54 1.15
C ARG A 130 32.37 12.28 1.16
N ASP A 131 32.30 13.59 1.40
CA ASP A 131 31.08 14.34 1.08
C ASP A 131 31.38 15.59 0.24
N PRO A 132 31.42 15.44 -1.10
CA PRO A 132 31.71 16.57 -1.97
C PRO A 132 30.53 17.54 -2.00
N VAL A 133 29.30 17.08 -1.74
CA VAL A 133 28.11 17.95 -1.72
C VAL A 133 28.18 18.92 -0.52
N VAL A 134 28.57 18.42 0.66
CA VAL A 134 28.82 19.26 1.84
C VAL A 134 29.94 20.27 1.59
N LYS A 135 31.06 19.84 0.98
CA LYS A 135 32.16 20.77 0.66
C LYS A 135 31.75 21.84 -0.36
N ILE A 136 30.95 21.48 -1.37
CA ILE A 136 30.50 22.42 -2.39
C ILE A 136 29.47 23.41 -1.82
N LEU A 137 28.44 22.93 -1.13
CA LEU A 137 27.24 23.73 -0.78
C LEU A 137 27.11 24.14 0.70
N GLY A 138 27.78 23.44 1.61
CA GLY A 138 27.69 23.60 3.07
C GLY A 138 27.01 22.42 3.78
N SER A 139 27.06 22.43 5.12
CA SER A 139 26.48 21.41 6.01
C SER A 139 25.02 21.06 5.71
N ASP A 140 24.25 22.07 5.33
CA ASP A 140 22.79 22.02 5.23
C ASP A 140 22.31 21.21 4.02
N TYR A 141 23.24 20.82 3.15
CA TYR A 141 23.04 19.96 1.98
C TYR A 141 23.67 18.56 2.15
N GLY A 142 24.08 18.20 3.37
CA GLY A 142 24.68 16.90 3.69
C GLY A 142 23.69 15.75 3.82
N THR A 143 24.22 14.52 3.91
CA THR A 143 23.41 13.30 4.03
C THR A 143 22.69 13.16 5.37
N VAL A 144 21.44 13.62 5.41
CA VAL A 144 20.45 13.32 6.47
C VAL A 144 19.97 11.86 6.35
N GLN A 145 19.49 11.28 7.45
CA GLN A 145 18.98 9.91 7.54
C GLN A 145 17.73 9.67 6.66
N GLU A 146 17.37 8.39 6.47
CA GLU A 146 17.02 7.86 5.15
C GLU A 146 15.63 8.24 4.58
N ASP A 147 14.73 8.87 5.35
CA ASP A 147 13.32 9.06 4.98
C ASP A 147 12.95 10.44 4.39
N THR A 148 13.78 11.49 4.49
CA THR A 148 13.36 12.88 4.18
C THR A 148 14.08 13.57 3.01
N THR A 149 14.77 12.82 2.14
CA THR A 149 15.64 13.37 1.08
C THR A 149 14.90 14.07 -0.09
N ALA A 150 13.57 13.98 -0.17
CA ALA A 150 12.76 14.70 -1.14
C ALA A 150 12.28 16.08 -0.64
N LEU A 151 11.75 16.14 0.60
CA LEU A 151 11.01 17.29 1.12
C LEU A 151 11.91 18.42 1.65
N ASN A 152 12.98 18.11 2.39
CA ASN A 152 13.79 19.15 3.05
C ASN A 152 14.52 20.07 2.05
N ILE A 153 14.84 19.56 0.85
CA ILE A 153 15.38 20.38 -0.23
C ILE A 153 14.30 21.32 -0.77
N LEU A 154 13.03 20.87 -0.83
CA LEU A 154 11.87 21.65 -1.30
C LEU A 154 11.50 22.78 -0.32
N ASP A 155 11.53 22.49 0.99
CA ASP A 155 11.20 23.43 2.06
C ASP A 155 12.17 24.63 2.07
N ASN A 156 13.46 24.35 1.86
CA ASN A 156 14.53 25.35 1.72
C ASN A 156 14.42 26.23 0.45
N PHE A 157 13.43 26.08 -0.45
CA PHE A 157 13.19 27.05 -1.53
C PHE A 157 12.49 28.33 -1.06
N ILE A 158 11.72 28.28 0.02
CA ILE A 158 10.74 29.33 0.35
C ILE A 158 11.35 30.49 1.16
N THR A 159 12.42 30.22 1.91
CA THR A 159 12.86 31.06 3.05
C THR A 159 14.00 32.05 2.78
N GLY A 160 14.47 32.17 1.54
CA GLY A 160 15.72 32.90 1.23
C GLY A 160 15.64 33.78 -0.02
N TYR A 161 15.79 35.09 0.18
CA TYR A 161 15.69 36.17 -0.82
C TYR A 161 17.06 36.68 -1.33
N ASP A 162 18.10 35.86 -1.29
CA ASP A 162 19.46 36.23 -1.72
C ASP A 162 19.98 35.43 -2.91
N HIS A 163 20.88 36.05 -3.69
CA HIS A 163 21.42 35.52 -4.94
C HIS A 163 22.36 34.31 -4.72
N GLU A 164 23.16 34.32 -3.65
CA GLU A 164 24.03 33.18 -3.31
C GLU A 164 23.19 31.94 -2.95
N SER A 165 22.13 32.16 -2.15
CA SER A 165 21.15 31.11 -1.80
C SER A 165 20.46 30.53 -3.05
N HIS A 166 20.11 31.36 -4.03
CA HIS A 166 19.55 30.91 -5.30
C HIS A 166 20.55 30.09 -6.15
N MET A 167 21.84 30.47 -6.15
CA MET A 167 22.89 29.69 -6.84
C MET A 167 23.14 28.33 -6.15
N LYS A 168 23.19 28.28 -4.81
CA LYS A 168 23.30 27.03 -4.05
C LYS A 168 22.13 26.08 -4.36
N ARG A 169 20.89 26.58 -4.39
CA ARG A 169 19.70 25.78 -4.79
C ARG A 169 19.81 25.23 -6.21
N LYS A 170 20.24 26.03 -7.19
CA LYS A 170 20.45 25.57 -8.57
C LYS A 170 21.46 24.42 -8.64
N ILE A 171 22.61 24.58 -7.99
CA ILE A 171 23.67 23.55 -7.99
C ILE A 171 23.23 22.30 -7.23
N ALA A 172 22.46 22.44 -6.14
CA ALA A 172 21.82 21.31 -5.45
C ALA A 172 20.87 20.50 -6.36
N ILE A 173 20.06 21.18 -7.18
CA ILE A 173 19.21 20.51 -8.19
C ILE A 173 20.08 19.74 -9.20
N LEU A 174 21.12 20.37 -9.76
CA LEU A 174 21.98 19.75 -10.77
C LEU A 174 22.75 18.54 -10.22
N LEU A 175 23.26 18.63 -8.99
CA LEU A 175 23.92 17.50 -8.31
C LEU A 175 22.93 16.39 -7.95
N LYS A 176 21.69 16.70 -7.57
CA LYS A 176 20.64 15.69 -7.34
C LYS A 176 20.17 15.03 -8.63
N GLN A 177 20.13 15.77 -9.75
CA GLN A 177 19.87 15.21 -11.08
C GLN A 177 21.00 14.27 -11.53
N LEU A 178 22.26 14.65 -11.28
CA LEU A 178 23.41 13.75 -11.50
C LEU A 178 23.31 12.50 -10.63
N ASP A 179 23.08 12.61 -9.33
CA ASP A 179 22.99 11.48 -8.40
C ASP A 179 21.85 10.52 -8.78
N LEU A 180 20.70 11.04 -9.21
CA LEU A 180 19.59 10.23 -9.74
C LEU A 180 19.92 9.58 -11.09
N HIS A 181 20.67 10.25 -11.98
CA HIS A 181 21.15 9.69 -13.24
C HIS A 181 22.17 8.58 -13.00
N LEU A 182 23.15 8.79 -12.11
CA LEU A 182 24.12 7.78 -11.67
C LEU A 182 23.43 6.58 -11.02
N LEU A 183 22.39 6.80 -10.19
CA LEU A 183 21.60 5.72 -9.60
C LEU A 183 20.84 4.92 -10.68
N ASN A 184 20.21 5.60 -11.65
CA ASN A 184 19.54 4.93 -12.77
C ASN A 184 20.52 4.21 -13.73
N HIS A 185 21.73 4.73 -13.89
CA HIS A 185 22.79 4.07 -14.67
C HIS A 185 23.35 2.86 -13.92
N SER A 186 23.53 2.98 -12.59
CA SER A 186 23.87 1.87 -11.70
C SER A 186 22.81 0.78 -11.79
N LEU A 187 21.53 1.11 -11.64
CA LEU A 187 20.42 0.15 -11.74
C LEU A 187 20.38 -0.54 -13.12
N LYS A 188 20.75 0.14 -14.21
CA LYS A 188 20.91 -0.50 -15.52
C LYS A 188 22.08 -1.49 -15.55
N HIS A 189 23.26 -1.11 -15.08
CA HIS A 189 24.43 -1.99 -15.03
C HIS A 189 24.20 -3.19 -14.10
N ILE A 190 23.64 -2.93 -12.91
CA ILE A 190 23.20 -3.93 -11.94
C ILE A 190 22.10 -4.83 -12.54
N SER A 191 21.17 -4.32 -13.38
CA SER A 191 20.20 -5.16 -14.11
C SER A 191 20.78 -5.95 -15.31
N LEU A 192 22.08 -5.79 -15.59
CA LEU A 192 22.83 -6.59 -16.56
C LEU A 192 23.75 -7.60 -15.87
N GLU A 193 24.13 -7.36 -14.61
CA GLU A 193 24.93 -8.26 -13.76
C GLU A 193 24.06 -9.17 -12.88
N ILE A 194 22.99 -8.62 -12.27
CA ILE A 194 21.82 -9.37 -11.84
C ILE A 194 21.14 -9.86 -13.13
N CYS A 195 21.28 -11.15 -13.39
CA CYS A 195 20.50 -11.83 -14.41
C CYS A 195 19.00 -11.65 -14.07
N LEU A 196 18.06 -11.53 -15.01
CA LEU A 196 17.68 -12.59 -15.95
C LEU A 196 16.78 -12.04 -17.06
N ASN A 197 17.06 -12.43 -18.30
CA ASN A 197 16.22 -12.17 -19.47
C ASN A 197 15.57 -13.50 -19.90
N PRO A 198 14.26 -13.56 -20.23
CA PRO A 198 13.62 -14.80 -20.71
C PRO A 198 14.33 -15.43 -21.92
N VAL A 199 14.94 -14.61 -22.79
CA VAL A 199 15.74 -15.05 -23.94
C VAL A 199 17.03 -15.77 -23.53
N ASN A 200 17.56 -15.53 -22.33
CA ASN A 200 18.75 -16.22 -21.81
C ASN A 200 18.38 -17.56 -21.18
N PHE A 201 17.38 -17.60 -20.28
CA PHE A 201 16.86 -18.89 -19.77
C PHE A 201 16.49 -19.84 -20.90
N LYS A 202 15.86 -19.34 -21.97
CA LYS A 202 15.53 -20.14 -23.15
C LYS A 202 16.75 -20.76 -23.83
N LYS A 203 17.87 -20.03 -23.96
CA LYS A 203 19.14 -20.58 -24.50
C LYS A 203 19.77 -21.60 -23.57
N ASP A 204 19.77 -21.34 -22.26
CA ASP A 204 20.40 -22.22 -21.28
C ASP A 204 19.64 -23.54 -21.14
N ILE A 205 18.30 -23.48 -21.20
CA ILE A 205 17.42 -24.66 -21.28
C ILE A 205 17.61 -25.40 -22.62
N GLU A 206 17.63 -24.69 -23.76
CA GLU A 206 17.95 -25.30 -25.07
C GLU A 206 19.35 -25.96 -25.11
N LEU A 207 20.32 -25.45 -24.35
CA LEU A 207 21.66 -26.03 -24.23
C LEU A 207 21.62 -27.30 -23.37
N LEU A 208 20.98 -27.26 -22.20
CA LEU A 208 20.83 -28.43 -21.33
C LEU A 208 20.00 -29.54 -22.01
N GLN A 209 18.98 -29.20 -22.79
CA GLN A 209 18.22 -30.16 -23.62
C GLN A 209 19.12 -30.90 -24.62
N ARG A 210 20.10 -30.23 -25.25
CA ARG A 210 21.07 -30.87 -26.16
C ARG A 210 22.10 -31.74 -25.42
N LEU A 211 22.27 -31.55 -24.12
CA LEU A 211 23.16 -32.32 -23.25
C LEU A 211 22.41 -33.42 -22.46
N SER A 212 21.10 -33.59 -22.70
CA SER A 212 20.24 -34.57 -22.04
C SER A 212 20.05 -35.85 -22.85
N GLY A 213 19.86 -36.99 -22.19
CA GLY A 213 19.46 -38.23 -22.86
C GLY A 213 19.50 -39.47 -21.96
N ARG A 214 19.18 -40.64 -22.54
CA ARG A 214 19.08 -41.92 -21.81
C ARG A 214 20.40 -42.68 -21.62
N GLY A 215 21.53 -41.97 -21.56
CA GLY A 215 22.86 -42.58 -21.45
C GLY A 215 23.67 -41.94 -20.33
N GLU A 216 24.41 -42.75 -19.57
CA GLU A 216 25.15 -42.33 -18.37
C GLU A 216 26.28 -41.32 -18.64
N GLU A 217 26.67 -41.08 -19.90
CA GLU A 217 27.57 -39.98 -20.31
C GLU A 217 26.87 -38.62 -20.55
N THR A 218 25.54 -38.56 -20.48
CA THR A 218 24.77 -37.33 -20.63
C THR A 218 24.66 -36.57 -19.30
N VAL A 219 24.35 -35.28 -19.37
CA VAL A 219 24.35 -34.39 -18.19
C VAL A 219 23.05 -34.51 -17.39
N LEU A 220 21.93 -34.83 -18.06
CA LEU A 220 20.59 -35.02 -17.49
C LEU A 220 19.87 -36.14 -18.25
N GLU A 221 18.81 -36.73 -17.68
CA GLU A 221 17.92 -37.65 -18.41
C GLU A 221 16.93 -36.86 -19.29
N SER A 222 16.29 -35.82 -18.73
CA SER A 222 15.49 -34.84 -19.48
C SER A 222 15.41 -33.47 -18.78
N ILE A 223 15.02 -32.45 -19.55
CA ILE A 223 14.62 -31.13 -19.05
C ILE A 223 13.56 -30.55 -20.00
N ASP A 224 12.36 -30.36 -19.46
CA ASP A 224 11.16 -30.02 -20.23
C ASP A 224 10.42 -28.85 -19.58
N TYR A 225 9.78 -27.99 -20.39
CA TYR A 225 8.91 -26.95 -19.83
C TYR A 225 7.63 -27.57 -19.26
N THR A 226 7.14 -26.99 -18.16
CA THR A 226 5.83 -27.36 -17.59
C THR A 226 4.64 -26.96 -18.48
N SER A 227 4.84 -25.99 -19.37
CA SER A 227 3.86 -25.43 -20.30
C SER A 227 4.49 -25.12 -21.66
N ASP A 228 3.82 -25.55 -22.74
CA ASP A 228 4.22 -25.28 -24.11
C ASP A 228 3.98 -23.81 -24.52
N TYR A 229 3.11 -23.09 -23.82
CA TYR A 229 2.69 -21.73 -24.15
C TYR A 229 3.73 -20.68 -23.78
N GLU A 230 4.04 -19.78 -24.72
CA GLU A 230 4.98 -18.67 -24.55
C GLU A 230 4.26 -17.35 -24.84
N PHE A 231 4.29 -16.42 -23.87
CA PHE A 231 3.68 -15.10 -23.99
C PHE A 231 4.51 -14.18 -24.90
N SER A 232 3.92 -13.09 -25.38
CA SER A 232 4.58 -12.14 -26.30
C SER A 232 5.80 -11.40 -25.74
N ASN A 233 6.07 -11.53 -24.43
CA ASN A 233 7.28 -11.05 -23.75
C ASN A 233 8.36 -12.14 -23.57
N GLY A 234 8.13 -13.36 -24.06
CA GLY A 234 9.05 -14.50 -23.94
C GLY A 234 8.92 -15.30 -22.63
N CYS A 235 8.08 -14.88 -21.69
CA CYS A 235 7.81 -15.65 -20.47
C CYS A 235 6.87 -16.84 -20.76
N ARG A 236 6.95 -17.87 -19.90
CA ARG A 236 6.07 -19.05 -19.90
C ARG A 236 5.27 -19.22 -18.59
N ALA A 237 5.62 -18.47 -17.54
CA ALA A 237 4.79 -18.30 -16.35
C ALA A 237 3.47 -17.57 -16.68
N PRO A 238 2.36 -17.81 -15.95
CA PRO A 238 1.10 -17.09 -16.18
C PRO A 238 1.18 -15.62 -15.72
N PRO A 239 0.35 -14.70 -16.26
CA PRO A 239 0.55 -13.25 -16.07
C PRO A 239 0.54 -12.77 -14.62
N TRP A 240 -0.23 -13.41 -13.73
CA TRP A 240 -0.27 -13.07 -12.31
C TRP A 240 1.01 -13.45 -11.56
N ARG A 241 1.69 -14.52 -11.97
CA ARG A 241 3.02 -14.89 -11.45
C ARG A 241 4.16 -14.10 -12.11
N GLN A 242 3.99 -13.64 -13.36
CA GLN A 242 4.94 -12.69 -13.99
C GLN A 242 5.04 -11.36 -13.22
N ILE A 243 3.96 -10.91 -12.56
CA ILE A 243 3.98 -9.73 -11.67
C ILE A 243 4.88 -9.96 -10.44
N GLN A 244 5.03 -11.22 -10.00
CA GLN A 244 5.96 -11.65 -8.95
C GLN A 244 7.36 -11.98 -9.51
N GLY A 245 7.67 -11.54 -10.73
CA GLY A 245 8.96 -11.75 -11.38
C GLY A 245 9.19 -13.16 -11.95
N GLU A 246 8.22 -14.07 -11.90
CA GLU A 246 8.40 -15.43 -12.42
C GLU A 246 8.42 -15.47 -13.96
N ILE A 247 9.40 -16.17 -14.53
CA ILE A 247 9.65 -16.20 -15.98
C ILE A 247 9.18 -17.53 -16.59
N CYS A 248 9.57 -18.67 -16.02
CA CYS A 248 9.12 -20.00 -16.46
C CYS A 248 9.29 -21.07 -15.37
N TYR A 249 8.72 -22.26 -15.60
CA TYR A 249 8.94 -23.44 -14.75
C TYR A 249 9.33 -24.64 -15.61
N VAL A 250 10.33 -25.39 -15.16
CA VAL A 250 10.86 -26.58 -15.84
C VAL A 250 10.81 -27.81 -14.93
N LEU A 251 10.56 -28.96 -15.55
CA LEU A 251 10.73 -30.28 -14.96
C LEU A 251 12.10 -30.80 -15.41
N VAL A 252 13.01 -31.01 -14.47
CA VAL A 252 14.38 -31.51 -14.72
C VAL A 252 14.53 -32.86 -14.06
N LYS A 253 15.03 -33.85 -14.82
CA LYS A 253 15.34 -35.17 -14.29
C LYS A 253 16.83 -35.46 -14.39
N PRO A 254 17.59 -35.35 -13.28
CA PRO A 254 18.95 -35.87 -13.17
C PRO A 254 18.97 -37.41 -13.23
N HIS A 255 20.17 -38.00 -13.40
CA HIS A 255 20.33 -39.46 -13.45
C HIS A 255 20.32 -40.12 -12.05
N ASP A 256 20.46 -39.32 -11.00
CA ASP A 256 20.67 -39.72 -9.59
C ASP A 256 19.61 -39.17 -8.62
N VAL A 257 18.64 -38.39 -9.10
CA VAL A 257 17.60 -37.73 -8.29
C VAL A 257 16.23 -37.89 -8.97
N GLU A 258 15.16 -37.86 -8.18
CA GLU A 258 13.79 -37.76 -8.70
C GLU A 258 13.56 -36.44 -9.46
N THR A 259 12.52 -36.37 -10.28
CA THR A 259 12.25 -35.21 -11.15
C THR A 259 11.98 -33.95 -10.34
N LEU A 260 12.87 -32.97 -10.46
CA LEU A 260 12.83 -31.68 -9.80
C LEU A 260 11.92 -30.73 -10.59
N CYS A 261 10.92 -30.14 -9.92
CA CYS A 261 10.11 -29.08 -10.49
C CYS A 261 10.66 -27.72 -10.02
N ILE A 262 11.10 -26.90 -10.96
CA ILE A 262 11.95 -25.73 -10.70
C ILE A 262 11.27 -24.47 -11.23
N THR A 263 11.20 -23.44 -10.38
CA THR A 263 10.84 -22.08 -10.79
C THR A 263 12.08 -21.31 -11.19
N CYS A 264 11.97 -20.58 -12.29
CA CYS A 264 12.93 -19.60 -12.79
C CYS A 264 12.27 -18.21 -12.72
N SER A 265 12.67 -17.38 -11.74
CA SER A 265 12.18 -16.01 -11.54
C SER A 265 13.31 -14.99 -11.67
N ALA A 266 12.98 -13.69 -11.73
CA ALA A 266 13.96 -12.61 -11.79
C ALA A 266 14.87 -12.51 -10.53
N GLU A 267 14.51 -13.16 -9.43
CA GLU A 267 15.34 -13.26 -8.22
C GLU A 267 16.31 -14.45 -8.27
N GLY A 268 16.07 -15.44 -9.14
CA GLY A 268 16.92 -16.61 -9.33
C GLY A 268 16.14 -17.90 -9.64
N VAL A 269 16.72 -19.03 -9.28
CA VAL A 269 16.21 -20.38 -9.57
C VAL A 269 16.01 -21.15 -8.27
N PHE A 270 14.83 -21.74 -8.08
CA PHE A 270 14.49 -22.48 -6.85
C PHE A 270 13.60 -23.70 -7.11
N LEU A 271 13.65 -24.68 -6.19
CA LEU A 271 12.74 -25.83 -6.21
C LEU A 271 11.34 -25.36 -5.79
N ASN A 272 10.32 -25.67 -6.60
CA ASN A 272 8.92 -25.44 -6.26
C ASN A 272 8.21 -26.72 -5.83
N GLY A 273 6.91 -26.63 -5.61
CA GLY A 273 6.14 -27.69 -5.00
C GLY A 273 5.78 -28.90 -5.85
N GLY A 274 5.95 -28.82 -7.17
CA GLY A 274 5.65 -29.92 -8.10
C GLY A 274 4.21 -29.95 -8.60
N LYS A 275 3.85 -30.97 -9.38
CA LYS A 275 2.46 -31.18 -9.83
C LYS A 275 1.68 -31.97 -8.78
N VAL A 276 0.48 -31.50 -8.44
CA VAL A 276 -0.43 -32.20 -7.52
C VAL A 276 -1.18 -33.28 -8.30
N GLU A 277 -1.15 -34.54 -7.81
CA GLU A 277 -1.64 -35.71 -8.56
C GLU A 277 -3.14 -35.69 -8.87
N GLU A 278 -3.95 -34.97 -8.10
CA GLU A 278 -5.42 -35.01 -8.21
C GLU A 278 -6.03 -34.02 -9.22
N GLU A 279 -5.38 -32.88 -9.48
CA GLU A 279 -5.93 -31.81 -10.37
C GLU A 279 -4.97 -31.35 -11.48
N GLY A 280 -3.68 -31.72 -11.43
CA GLY A 280 -2.70 -31.38 -12.48
C GLY A 280 -2.19 -29.94 -12.45
N GLU A 281 -2.67 -29.11 -11.51
CA GLU A 281 -2.06 -27.82 -11.18
C GLU A 281 -0.64 -28.00 -10.61
N ILE A 282 0.15 -26.93 -10.69
CA ILE A 282 1.51 -26.87 -10.16
C ILE A 282 1.46 -26.12 -8.84
N ASP A 283 1.90 -26.76 -7.76
CA ASP A 283 2.24 -26.08 -6.53
C ASP A 283 3.49 -25.23 -6.80
N TYR A 284 3.28 -23.93 -7.00
CA TYR A 284 4.33 -22.97 -7.32
C TYR A 284 5.17 -22.56 -6.09
N GLU A 285 4.78 -22.95 -4.88
CA GLU A 285 5.39 -22.43 -3.65
C GLU A 285 6.82 -22.96 -3.45
N ARG A 286 7.69 -22.07 -2.97
CA ARG A 286 9.14 -22.29 -2.87
C ARG A 286 9.48 -23.31 -1.78
N LYS A 287 10.02 -24.46 -2.18
CA LYS A 287 10.48 -25.56 -1.29
C LYS A 287 12.01 -25.66 -1.21
N GLY A 288 12.71 -24.53 -1.20
CA GLY A 288 14.16 -24.46 -1.07
C GLY A 288 14.75 -23.06 -1.14
N GLU A 289 16.08 -22.96 -1.11
CA GLU A 289 16.83 -21.72 -1.29
C GLU A 289 16.78 -21.23 -2.75
N ILE A 290 17.14 -19.95 -2.97
CA ILE A 290 17.25 -19.34 -4.30
C ILE A 290 18.71 -19.38 -4.76
N TYR A 291 18.92 -19.89 -5.96
CA TYR A 291 20.23 -20.05 -6.59
C TYR A 291 20.36 -19.07 -7.76
N LYS A 292 21.55 -18.48 -7.92
CA LYS A 292 21.83 -17.49 -8.99
C LYS A 292 21.56 -17.98 -10.42
N ASP A 293 21.66 -19.28 -10.67
CA ASP A 293 21.44 -19.89 -11.99
C ASP A 293 21.12 -21.39 -11.88
N LEU A 294 20.55 -21.95 -12.95
CA LEU A 294 20.08 -23.34 -13.03
C LEU A 294 21.22 -24.38 -12.99
N VAL A 295 22.42 -24.04 -13.47
CA VAL A 295 23.58 -24.95 -13.42
C VAL A 295 24.13 -25.03 -12.00
N THR A 296 24.17 -23.92 -11.27
CA THR A 296 24.55 -23.87 -9.85
C THR A 296 23.56 -24.67 -8.99
N PHE A 297 22.25 -24.51 -9.20
CA PHE A 297 21.22 -25.33 -8.57
C PHE A 297 21.46 -26.83 -8.82
N LEU A 298 21.63 -27.24 -10.09
CA LEU A 298 21.79 -28.64 -10.45
C LEU A 298 23.13 -29.24 -10.01
N LYS A 299 24.23 -28.47 -9.98
CA LYS A 299 25.54 -28.94 -9.44
C LYS A 299 25.48 -29.24 -7.93
N GLU A 300 24.59 -28.60 -7.17
CA GLU A 300 24.39 -28.92 -5.76
C GLU A 300 23.39 -30.06 -5.55
N LYS A 301 22.26 -30.08 -6.27
CA LYS A 301 21.23 -31.11 -6.08
C LYS A 301 21.58 -32.47 -6.69
N SER A 302 22.45 -32.52 -7.71
CA SER A 302 22.87 -33.75 -8.39
C SER A 302 24.40 -33.84 -8.49
N PRO A 303 25.03 -34.70 -7.67
CA PRO A 303 26.44 -35.04 -7.82
C PRO A 303 26.81 -35.57 -9.21
N VAL A 304 25.95 -36.39 -9.84
CA VAL A 304 26.21 -36.94 -11.19
C VAL A 304 26.13 -35.85 -12.27
N PHE A 305 25.19 -34.91 -12.17
CA PHE A 305 25.17 -33.71 -13.04
C PHE A 305 26.48 -32.95 -12.92
N SER A 306 26.97 -32.71 -11.70
CA SER A 306 28.23 -32.00 -11.45
C SER A 306 29.43 -32.72 -12.10
N GLU A 307 29.55 -34.04 -11.88
CA GLU A 307 30.64 -34.84 -12.45
C GLU A 307 30.58 -34.89 -13.99
N ASN A 308 29.39 -35.11 -14.57
CA ASN A 308 29.22 -35.20 -16.02
C ASN A 308 29.36 -33.84 -16.72
N MET A 309 28.97 -32.73 -16.07
CA MET A 309 29.20 -31.39 -16.58
C MET A 309 30.70 -31.07 -16.66
N SER A 310 31.49 -31.43 -15.64
CA SER A 310 32.95 -31.26 -15.70
C SER A 310 33.63 -32.16 -16.73
N LYS A 311 33.11 -33.38 -17.00
CA LYS A 311 33.59 -34.21 -18.14
C LYS A 311 33.31 -33.55 -19.49
N GLN A 312 32.19 -32.83 -19.64
CA GLN A 312 31.86 -32.08 -20.86
C GLN A 312 32.78 -30.87 -21.04
N GLU A 313 33.02 -30.08 -19.97
CA GLU A 313 33.91 -28.91 -19.98
C GLU A 313 35.33 -29.28 -20.49
N VAL A 314 35.87 -30.45 -20.10
CA VAL A 314 37.14 -31.00 -20.62
C VAL A 314 37.06 -31.33 -22.11
N ARG A 315 36.02 -32.06 -22.56
CA ARG A 315 35.83 -32.43 -23.98
C ARG A 315 35.76 -31.21 -24.90
N PHE A 316 35.14 -30.11 -24.47
CA PHE A 316 35.11 -28.86 -25.24
C PHE A 316 36.49 -28.17 -25.32
N SER A 317 37.29 -28.21 -24.26
CA SER A 317 38.63 -27.62 -24.24
C SER A 317 39.60 -28.34 -25.20
N GLU A 318 39.56 -29.68 -25.22
CA GLU A 318 40.37 -30.50 -26.15
C GLU A 318 40.02 -30.28 -27.63
N GLN A 319 38.76 -29.95 -27.94
CA GLN A 319 38.36 -29.61 -29.32
C GLN A 319 38.94 -28.25 -29.74
N GLN A 320 38.90 -27.24 -28.86
CA GLN A 320 39.45 -25.92 -29.18
C GLN A 320 40.97 -25.91 -29.40
N GLN A 321 41.72 -26.78 -28.72
CA GLN A 321 43.16 -26.93 -28.95
C GLN A 321 43.53 -27.56 -30.31
N LYS A 322 42.61 -28.30 -30.95
CA LYS A 322 42.85 -28.92 -32.26
C LYS A 322 42.62 -27.96 -33.43
N GLU A 323 41.76 -26.95 -33.28
CA GLU A 323 41.49 -25.95 -34.32
C GLU A 323 42.55 -24.84 -34.42
N HIS A 324 43.53 -24.77 -33.51
CA HIS A 324 44.45 -23.63 -33.40
C HIS A 324 45.88 -23.86 -33.94
N ASN A 325 46.11 -24.96 -34.66
CA ASN A 325 47.43 -25.35 -35.17
C ASN A 325 47.64 -25.15 -36.69
N GLU A 326 46.69 -24.58 -37.43
CA GLU A 326 46.82 -24.35 -38.88
C GLU A 326 46.80 -22.87 -39.30
N GLU A 327 47.93 -22.49 -39.93
CA GLU A 327 48.17 -21.40 -40.89
C GLU A 327 48.34 -19.92 -40.42
N THR A 328 49.01 -19.17 -41.30
CA THR A 328 49.56 -17.81 -41.07
C THR A 328 49.23 -16.86 -42.25
N PRO A 329 49.27 -15.52 -42.07
CA PRO A 329 48.43 -14.62 -42.88
C PRO A 329 49.12 -13.93 -44.08
N LYS A 330 48.34 -13.64 -45.15
CA LYS A 330 48.71 -12.66 -46.21
C LYS A 330 47.52 -11.84 -46.79
N LYS A 331 47.51 -10.56 -46.41
CA LYS A 331 47.30 -9.31 -47.19
C LYS A 331 46.42 -9.24 -48.49
N GLU A 332 45.59 -8.18 -48.49
CA GLU A 332 45.43 -7.13 -49.53
C GLU A 332 44.37 -7.20 -50.69
N GLU A 333 43.42 -6.24 -50.62
CA GLU A 333 42.98 -5.28 -51.67
C GLU A 333 41.94 -5.54 -52.81
N SER A 334 40.99 -4.58 -52.90
CA SER A 334 40.52 -3.83 -54.09
C SER A 334 39.61 -4.39 -55.23
N LYS A 335 38.31 -4.02 -55.14
CA LYS A 335 37.43 -3.37 -56.16
C LYS A 335 36.86 -4.08 -57.43
N ARG A 336 35.51 -4.00 -57.53
CA ARG A 336 34.60 -3.78 -58.72
C ARG A 336 34.21 -4.94 -59.68
N MET A 337 32.93 -4.90 -60.11
CA MET A 337 32.29 -5.68 -61.21
C MET A 337 32.41 -4.94 -62.58
N PRO A 338 32.11 -5.54 -63.77
CA PRO A 338 30.70 -5.67 -64.26
C PRO A 338 30.33 -6.76 -65.32
N GLY A 339 29.04 -7.13 -65.41
CA GLY A 339 28.31 -7.60 -66.63
C GLY A 339 28.58 -9.01 -67.22
N THR A 340 27.77 -9.58 -68.14
CA THR A 340 26.39 -9.26 -68.60
C THR A 340 25.75 -10.40 -69.44
N ASN A 341 24.47 -10.75 -69.19
CA ASN A 341 23.45 -11.35 -70.11
C ASN A 341 23.76 -12.72 -70.80
N VAL A 342 22.81 -13.52 -71.32
CA VAL A 342 21.63 -13.24 -72.19
C VAL A 342 20.46 -14.24 -72.01
N ASP A 343 19.26 -13.68 -71.78
CA ASP A 343 17.89 -14.04 -72.20
C ASP A 343 17.11 -15.36 -71.90
N LYS A 344 15.85 -15.08 -71.49
CA LYS A 344 14.54 -15.68 -71.89
C LYS A 344 14.12 -17.05 -71.36
N ASN A 345 13.25 -16.98 -70.34
CA ASN A 345 11.81 -17.14 -70.61
C ASN A 345 10.92 -16.32 -69.65
N LYS A 346 9.64 -16.14 -70.03
CA LYS A 346 8.56 -15.45 -69.29
C LYS A 346 7.37 -16.44 -69.16
N LEU A 347 6.44 -16.36 -68.19
CA LEU A 347 6.19 -15.36 -67.14
C LEU A 347 5.48 -16.02 -65.93
N GLU A 348 5.38 -15.25 -64.83
CA GLU A 348 4.43 -15.34 -63.71
C GLU A 348 4.61 -16.30 -62.51
N LYS A 349 4.44 -15.69 -61.32
CA LYS A 349 4.11 -16.26 -59.99
C LYS A 349 5.19 -17.09 -59.27
N ASN A 350 6.41 -16.57 -59.34
CA ASN A 350 7.35 -16.46 -58.22
C ASN A 350 7.14 -15.07 -57.53
N GLN A 351 7.62 -14.71 -56.34
CA GLN A 351 8.54 -15.27 -55.33
C GLN A 351 8.23 -14.53 -53.97
N ILE A 352 8.94 -14.61 -52.83
CA ILE A 352 10.32 -15.04 -52.53
C ILE A 352 10.33 -16.07 -51.39
N ASN A 353 11.01 -17.18 -51.63
CA ASN A 353 11.63 -18.01 -50.59
C ASN A 353 13.03 -18.38 -51.11
N PHE A 354 14.08 -18.21 -50.31
CA PHE A 354 15.45 -18.63 -50.63
C PHE A 354 16.24 -18.81 -49.34
N GLY A 355 17.16 -19.77 -49.33
CA GLY A 355 18.02 -20.01 -48.16
C GLY A 355 19.35 -20.66 -48.52
N LYS A 356 20.32 -20.47 -47.59
CA LYS A 356 21.68 -21.03 -47.58
C LYS A 356 22.60 -20.45 -48.70
N THR A 357 23.92 -20.36 -48.53
CA THR A 357 24.81 -21.17 -47.66
C THR A 357 26.07 -20.39 -47.21
N LEU A 358 26.45 -20.52 -45.92
CA LEU A 358 27.75 -20.16 -45.28
C LEU A 358 28.32 -18.72 -45.51
N MET A 359 28.91 -18.03 -44.52
CA MET A 359 29.89 -18.53 -43.55
C MET A 359 29.62 -18.22 -42.07
N THR A 360 30.29 -19.01 -41.24
CA THR A 360 30.58 -18.91 -39.79
C THR A 360 30.35 -17.56 -39.09
N LYS A 361 29.51 -17.59 -38.05
CA LYS A 361 29.90 -17.08 -36.72
C LYS A 361 29.82 -18.22 -35.71
N ARG A 362 30.89 -18.40 -34.91
CA ARG A 362 30.87 -19.24 -33.69
C ARG A 362 29.85 -18.61 -32.74
N LEU A 363 28.98 -19.40 -32.12
CA LEU A 363 28.22 -18.94 -30.96
C LEU A 363 29.14 -19.07 -29.75
N GLU A 364 29.44 -17.95 -29.11
CA GLU A 364 30.25 -17.93 -27.89
C GLU A 364 29.36 -18.25 -26.67
N PRO A 365 29.86 -19.00 -25.68
CA PRO A 365 29.16 -19.18 -24.41
C PRO A 365 29.08 -17.85 -23.64
N SER A 366 27.98 -17.63 -22.92
CA SER A 366 27.90 -16.64 -21.83
C SER A 366 28.97 -16.91 -20.76
N LEU A 367 29.32 -15.89 -19.96
CA LEU A 367 30.50 -15.94 -19.08
C LEU A 367 30.39 -16.93 -17.90
N ASN A 368 29.22 -17.52 -17.66
CA ASN A 368 28.91 -18.25 -16.42
C ASN A 368 29.69 -19.57 -16.23
N TRP A 369 30.40 -20.06 -17.26
CA TRP A 369 31.13 -21.34 -17.22
C TRP A 369 32.66 -21.21 -16.98
N ARG A 370 33.13 -20.12 -16.34
CA ARG A 370 34.55 -19.94 -15.99
C ARG A 370 34.79 -19.35 -14.61
N THR A 371 34.82 -20.20 -13.60
CA THR A 371 35.59 -20.00 -12.35
C THR A 371 36.22 -21.33 -11.97
N ASN A 372 37.51 -21.34 -11.65
CA ASN A 372 38.23 -22.54 -11.23
C ASN A 372 39.22 -22.17 -10.11
N VAL A 373 39.34 -23.04 -9.11
CA VAL A 373 40.12 -22.76 -7.88
C VAL A 373 41.56 -23.27 -8.05
N ASP A 374 42.54 -22.44 -7.69
CA ASP A 374 43.95 -22.82 -7.71
C ASP A 374 44.41 -23.19 -6.29
N SER A 375 44.67 -24.48 -6.03
CA SER A 375 45.39 -24.92 -4.83
C SER A 375 46.11 -26.26 -5.03
N LYS A 376 47.44 -26.21 -4.88
CA LYS A 376 48.37 -27.35 -4.73
C LYS A 376 48.66 -27.50 -3.22
N ASP A 377 49.04 -28.63 -2.63
CA ASP A 377 49.42 -30.00 -3.07
C ASP A 377 49.16 -30.93 -1.81
N HIS A 378 49.49 -32.22 -1.63
CA HIS A 378 50.46 -33.11 -2.29
C HIS A 378 50.16 -34.61 -2.05
N LYS A 379 50.45 -35.43 -3.06
CA LYS A 379 50.99 -36.82 -3.02
C LYS A 379 50.26 -38.00 -2.33
N SER A 380 50.00 -38.99 -3.20
CA SER A 380 50.43 -40.42 -3.12
C SER A 380 49.63 -41.41 -2.26
N SER A 381 49.46 -42.69 -2.66
CA SER A 381 49.59 -43.34 -3.99
C SER A 381 49.18 -44.82 -3.92
N SER A 382 48.55 -45.37 -4.98
CA SER A 382 48.53 -46.82 -5.34
C SER A 382 47.94 -47.83 -4.31
N LYS A 383 47.26 -48.94 -4.67
CA LYS A 383 47.21 -49.73 -5.92
C LYS A 383 46.08 -50.80 -5.86
N ASP A 384 45.80 -51.38 -7.03
CA ASP A 384 45.39 -52.79 -7.29
C ASP A 384 44.07 -53.43 -6.76
N THR A 385 43.23 -53.77 -7.75
CA THR A 385 42.57 -55.08 -8.02
C THR A 385 41.42 -55.65 -7.17
N GLN A 386 40.26 -55.73 -7.86
CA GLN A 386 39.46 -56.94 -8.17
C GLN A 386 38.61 -57.66 -7.09
N GLU A 387 37.40 -58.02 -7.54
CA GLU A 387 36.71 -59.31 -7.35
C GLU A 387 36.16 -59.71 -5.96
N GLU A 388 34.97 -60.35 -5.86
CA GLU A 388 33.87 -60.47 -6.84
C GLU A 388 32.53 -60.83 -6.15
N LYS A 389 31.42 -60.47 -6.83
CA LYS A 389 30.12 -61.19 -6.93
C LYS A 389 29.36 -61.70 -5.69
N GLN A 390 28.03 -61.58 -5.85
CA GLN A 390 26.94 -62.42 -5.30
C GLN A 390 26.62 -62.31 -3.79
N GLY A 391 25.35 -62.13 -3.37
CA GLY A 391 24.16 -61.72 -4.13
C GLY A 391 22.83 -62.33 -3.67
N LYS A 392 21.75 -61.82 -4.27
CA LYS A 392 20.32 -62.21 -4.16
C LYS A 392 19.58 -61.88 -2.86
N HIS A 393 18.43 -61.21 -3.06
CA HIS A 393 17.05 -61.56 -2.63
C HIS A 393 16.86 -62.37 -1.31
N GLU A 394 15.82 -62.12 -0.52
CA GLU A 394 14.42 -62.04 -0.99
C GLU A 394 13.47 -61.22 -0.08
N LYS A 395 12.16 -61.31 -0.32
CA LYS A 395 11.09 -60.47 0.27
C LYS A 395 10.45 -61.12 1.51
N SER A 396 9.89 -60.31 2.43
CA SER A 396 8.42 -60.20 2.67
C SER A 396 7.96 -59.92 4.13
N SER A 397 6.84 -59.18 4.23
CA SER A 397 5.78 -59.19 5.27
C SER A 397 6.11 -59.19 6.78
N ALA A 398 5.87 -58.02 7.40
CA ALA A 398 5.02 -57.77 8.58
C ALA A 398 4.80 -58.84 9.69
N SER A 399 5.02 -58.47 10.96
CA SER A 399 3.91 -58.19 11.93
C SER A 399 4.34 -57.93 13.39
N VAL A 400 3.63 -56.98 14.04
CA VAL A 400 3.15 -56.96 15.45
C VAL A 400 4.02 -57.53 16.59
N SER A 401 4.49 -56.69 17.54
CA SER A 401 3.97 -56.68 18.96
C SER A 401 4.69 -55.74 19.97
N ALA A 402 3.86 -55.05 20.78
CA ALA A 402 3.94 -54.62 22.20
C ALA A 402 5.27 -54.37 22.98
N GLY A 403 5.27 -53.38 23.89
CA GLY A 403 6.45 -53.13 24.78
C GLY A 403 6.43 -52.30 26.09
N ARG A 404 5.32 -51.71 26.62
CA ARG A 404 5.26 -50.95 27.93
C ARG A 404 6.14 -49.67 28.04
N ALA A 405 6.06 -48.78 29.05
CA ALA A 405 4.98 -48.20 29.90
C ALA A 405 5.61 -46.95 30.59
N GLN A 406 5.04 -45.74 30.62
CA GLN A 406 3.82 -45.22 31.27
C GLN A 406 3.83 -45.20 32.83
N LEU A 407 3.98 -43.99 33.40
CA LEU A 407 3.72 -43.57 34.80
C LEU A 407 3.60 -42.01 34.80
N LEU A 408 2.46 -41.33 34.61
CA LEU A 408 1.11 -41.37 35.20
C LEU A 408 0.97 -40.61 36.54
N ARG A 409 0.57 -39.32 36.47
CA ARG A 409 -0.23 -38.50 37.44
C ARG A 409 -0.09 -36.99 37.09
N LYS A 410 -1.09 -36.12 37.28
CA LYS A 410 -2.52 -36.28 37.64
C LYS A 410 -3.27 -35.04 37.08
N GLY A 411 -4.53 -35.18 36.64
CA GLY A 411 -5.28 -34.08 36.04
C GLY A 411 -6.14 -33.27 37.03
N THR A 412 -6.55 -32.08 36.59
CA THR A 412 -7.69 -31.28 37.07
C THR A 412 -8.62 -30.98 35.90
N GLU A 413 -9.90 -30.81 36.19
CA GLU A 413 -10.97 -30.85 35.17
C GLU A 413 -11.09 -29.53 34.40
N LYS A 414 -11.26 -29.61 33.08
CA LYS A 414 -11.76 -28.50 32.26
C LYS A 414 -13.29 -28.57 32.25
N ILE A 415 -13.94 -27.44 32.53
CA ILE A 415 -15.33 -27.21 32.14
C ILE A 415 -15.30 -26.55 30.77
N GLU A 416 -15.82 -27.23 29.75
CA GLU A 416 -15.99 -26.68 28.41
C GLU A 416 -17.41 -26.09 28.27
N GLU A 417 -17.57 -24.80 28.57
CA GLU A 417 -18.74 -24.05 28.13
C GLU A 417 -18.59 -23.71 26.63
N VAL A 418 -19.32 -24.45 25.80
CA VAL A 418 -19.39 -24.19 24.35
C VAL A 418 -20.33 -23.00 24.11
N VAL A 419 -19.75 -21.81 23.97
CA VAL A 419 -20.46 -20.61 23.50
C VAL A 419 -19.94 -20.24 22.10
N SER A 420 -20.79 -20.40 21.09
CA SER A 420 -20.46 -20.09 19.69
C SER A 420 -20.58 -18.59 19.40
N GLU A 421 -19.56 -17.80 19.75
CA GLU A 421 -19.46 -16.38 19.36
C GLU A 421 -19.00 -16.24 17.89
N SER A 422 -19.92 -16.46 16.95
CA SER A 422 -19.73 -16.10 15.54
C SER A 422 -19.86 -14.58 15.35
N SER A 423 -18.77 -13.84 15.53
CA SER A 423 -18.71 -12.39 15.29
C SER A 423 -17.66 -12.03 14.25
N SER A 424 -18.06 -11.32 13.21
CA SER A 424 -17.20 -10.74 12.18
C SER A 424 -16.47 -9.49 12.69
N GLU A 425 -15.57 -9.66 13.67
CA GLU A 425 -14.52 -8.68 13.90
C GLU A 425 -13.54 -8.76 12.71
N SER A 426 -13.27 -7.64 12.06
CA SER A 426 -12.31 -7.54 10.95
C SER A 426 -10.91 -7.98 11.37
N GLU A 427 -10.16 -8.51 10.41
CA GLU A 427 -8.79 -8.99 10.59
C GLU A 427 -7.80 -7.81 10.78
N GLU A 428 -7.79 -7.24 12.00
CA GLU A 428 -6.74 -6.33 12.45
C GLU A 428 -5.41 -7.11 12.57
N ASP A 429 -4.58 -6.99 11.53
CA ASP A 429 -3.14 -7.31 11.51
C ASP A 429 -2.71 -8.54 12.32
N GLU A 430 -2.93 -9.74 11.76
CA GLU A 430 -2.07 -10.89 12.09
C GLU A 430 -0.66 -10.66 11.51
N GLU A 431 0.08 -9.73 12.13
CA GLU A 431 1.54 -9.52 12.00
C GLU A 431 2.23 -10.89 11.78
N PRO A 432 2.87 -11.14 10.62
CA PRO A 432 3.19 -12.50 10.18
C PRO A 432 4.14 -13.24 11.12
N PRO A 433 4.00 -14.58 11.27
CA PRO A 433 4.88 -15.40 12.09
C PRO A 433 6.20 -15.69 11.35
N ASP A 434 7.04 -14.67 11.17
CA ASP A 434 8.26 -14.81 10.37
C ASP A 434 9.36 -15.66 11.04
N HIS A 435 10.14 -16.33 10.22
CA HIS A 435 11.11 -17.34 10.60
C HIS A 435 12.40 -16.72 11.15
N ARG A 436 12.84 -17.21 12.31
CA ARG A 436 14.21 -16.94 12.79
C ARG A 436 15.22 -17.81 12.03
N GLN A 437 16.17 -17.17 11.35
CA GLN A 437 17.46 -17.79 11.05
C GLN A 437 18.26 -18.00 12.34
N GLU A 438 19.02 -19.09 12.41
CA GLU A 438 19.92 -19.36 13.54
C GLU A 438 21.22 -18.55 13.40
N ALA A 439 21.36 -17.50 14.23
CA ALA A 439 22.50 -16.57 14.14
C ALA A 439 23.79 -17.17 14.73
N ASN A 440 24.62 -17.79 13.89
CA ASN A 440 26.03 -18.05 14.19
C ASN A 440 26.88 -16.78 13.90
N ALA A 441 26.79 -15.80 14.80
CA ALA A 441 27.58 -14.57 14.79
C ALA A 441 27.93 -14.13 16.23
N ASP A 442 29.03 -13.40 16.41
CA ASP A 442 29.51 -12.98 17.73
C ASP A 442 28.51 -12.07 18.46
N LEU A 443 27.98 -12.56 19.58
CA LEU A 443 26.95 -11.88 20.37
C LEU A 443 27.52 -10.64 21.10
N PRO A 444 26.86 -9.46 20.99
CA PRO A 444 27.32 -8.21 21.62
C PRO A 444 27.57 -8.30 23.12
N SER A 445 28.42 -7.40 23.64
CA SER A 445 28.87 -7.41 25.05
C SER A 445 27.70 -7.30 26.05
N GLU A 446 26.65 -6.61 25.62
CA GLU A 446 25.43 -6.29 26.37
C GLU A 446 24.59 -7.55 26.57
N TYR A 447 24.56 -8.46 25.59
CA TYR A 447 23.84 -9.73 25.67
C TYR A 447 24.38 -10.59 26.83
N TRP A 448 25.71 -10.72 26.93
CA TRP A 448 26.37 -11.47 28.00
C TRP A 448 26.21 -10.82 29.38
N GLN A 449 26.19 -9.49 29.44
CA GLN A 449 25.94 -8.75 30.68
C GLN A 449 24.49 -8.93 31.16
N ILE A 450 23.51 -8.83 30.26
CA ILE A 450 22.10 -9.10 30.54
C ILE A 450 21.90 -10.56 30.98
N GLN A 451 22.54 -11.53 30.30
CA GLN A 451 22.49 -12.95 30.68
C GLN A 451 22.96 -13.16 32.13
N LYS A 452 24.06 -12.49 32.52
CA LYS A 452 24.59 -12.52 33.88
C LYS A 452 23.64 -11.88 34.90
N LEU A 453 22.96 -10.78 34.54
CA LEU A 453 21.95 -10.14 35.39
C LEU A 453 20.69 -11.01 35.56
N VAL A 454 20.17 -11.63 34.50
CA VAL A 454 19.06 -12.60 34.59
C VAL A 454 19.42 -13.77 35.53
N LYS A 455 20.67 -14.24 35.49
CA LYS A 455 21.16 -15.27 36.42
C LYS A 455 21.19 -14.80 37.88
N TYR A 456 21.46 -13.52 38.16
CA TYR A 456 21.35 -12.97 39.52
C TYR A 456 19.88 -12.79 39.96
N LEU A 457 18.95 -12.45 39.05
CA LEU A 457 17.51 -12.40 39.36
C LEU A 457 16.97 -13.79 39.76
N LYS A 458 17.46 -14.87 39.14
CA LYS A 458 17.18 -16.27 39.54
C LYS A 458 17.82 -16.67 40.89
N GLY A 459 18.58 -15.78 41.54
CA GLY A 459 19.39 -16.07 42.75
C GLY A 459 18.70 -15.91 44.11
N GLY A 460 17.43 -15.50 44.17
CA GLY A 460 16.59 -15.57 45.38
C GLY A 460 16.88 -14.59 46.53
N ASN A 461 17.96 -13.81 46.48
CA ASN A 461 18.25 -12.77 47.47
C ASN A 461 17.55 -11.45 47.08
N GLN A 462 16.67 -10.91 47.93
CA GLN A 462 15.90 -9.68 47.68
C GLN A 462 16.79 -8.48 47.31
N THR A 463 17.83 -8.20 48.09
CA THR A 463 18.74 -7.06 47.85
C THR A 463 19.50 -7.22 46.54
N ALA A 464 20.01 -8.43 46.26
CA ALA A 464 20.69 -8.72 44.99
C ALA A 464 19.74 -8.63 43.78
N THR A 465 18.48 -9.05 43.96
CA THR A 465 17.43 -8.96 42.93
C THR A 465 17.10 -7.50 42.62
N VAL A 466 16.89 -6.66 43.64
CA VAL A 466 16.64 -5.22 43.45
C VAL A 466 17.83 -4.51 42.81
N ILE A 467 19.08 -4.86 43.17
CA ILE A 467 20.28 -4.33 42.52
C ILE A 467 20.32 -4.76 41.04
N ALA A 468 20.09 -6.04 40.74
CA ALA A 468 20.10 -6.55 39.37
C ALA A 468 18.96 -5.96 38.50
N LEU A 469 17.78 -5.71 39.07
CA LEU A 469 16.68 -5.00 38.40
C LEU A 469 17.04 -3.53 38.10
N CYS A 470 17.76 -2.86 39.01
CA CYS A 470 18.28 -1.52 38.73
C CYS A 470 19.32 -1.57 37.60
N SER A 471 20.37 -2.39 37.74
CA SER A 471 21.43 -2.50 36.73
C SER A 471 20.91 -2.94 35.35
N MET A 472 19.87 -3.77 35.28
CA MET A 472 19.25 -4.16 34.00
C MET A 472 18.49 -3.00 33.33
N ARG A 473 17.95 -2.06 34.11
CA ARG A 473 17.28 -0.85 33.63
C ARG A 473 18.27 0.27 33.28
N ASP A 474 19.55 0.11 33.60
CA ASP A 474 20.60 1.05 33.22
C ASP A 474 21.19 0.72 31.82
N PHE A 475 20.74 -0.39 31.18
CA PHE A 475 20.95 -0.69 29.76
C PHE A 475 19.88 0.00 28.88
N ASN A 476 20.18 0.17 27.59
CA ASN A 476 19.21 0.67 26.63
C ASN A 476 18.16 -0.40 26.27
N LEU A 477 17.12 -0.52 27.09
CA LEU A 477 16.02 -1.46 26.91
C LEU A 477 15.14 -1.19 25.66
N ALA A 478 15.34 -0.07 24.96
CA ALA A 478 14.70 0.17 23.67
C ALA A 478 15.43 -0.53 22.50
N GLN A 479 16.70 -0.92 22.67
CA GLN A 479 17.42 -1.70 21.65
C GLN A 479 16.94 -3.14 21.60
N GLU A 480 16.67 -3.63 20.39
CA GLU A 480 16.21 -4.99 20.15
C GLU A 480 17.21 -6.04 20.67
N THR A 481 18.52 -5.80 20.55
CA THR A 481 19.57 -6.68 21.11
C THR A 481 19.40 -6.93 22.61
N CYS A 482 19.06 -5.90 23.38
CA CYS A 482 18.79 -5.99 24.81
C CYS A 482 17.46 -6.71 25.10
N GLN A 483 16.42 -6.41 24.32
CA GLN A 483 15.10 -7.05 24.42
C GLN A 483 15.17 -8.56 24.14
N LEU A 484 15.87 -8.95 23.06
CA LEU A 484 16.13 -10.33 22.70
C LEU A 484 17.01 -11.04 23.73
N ALA A 485 18.02 -10.37 24.32
CA ALA A 485 18.81 -10.94 25.41
C ALA A 485 17.96 -11.26 26.67
N ILE A 486 17.04 -10.37 27.05
CA ILE A 486 16.10 -10.62 28.16
C ILE A 486 15.16 -11.77 27.82
N ARG A 487 14.68 -11.87 26.58
CA ARG A 487 13.77 -12.93 26.15
C ARG A 487 14.46 -14.29 26.07
N ASP A 488 15.53 -14.39 25.30
CA ASP A 488 16.15 -15.66 24.88
C ASP A 488 16.90 -16.35 26.04
N VAL A 489 17.28 -15.62 27.11
CA VAL A 489 17.82 -16.18 28.37
C VAL A 489 16.71 -16.63 29.34
N GLY A 490 15.43 -16.48 28.96
CA GLY A 490 14.28 -16.74 29.83
C GLY A 490 14.20 -15.73 30.99
N GLY A 491 14.52 -14.47 30.71
CA GLY A 491 14.39 -13.36 31.67
C GLY A 491 12.96 -12.85 31.80
N LEU A 492 12.14 -12.91 30.72
CA LEU A 492 10.71 -12.55 30.79
C LEU A 492 9.95 -13.38 31.83
N GLU A 493 10.18 -14.69 31.87
CA GLU A 493 9.59 -15.60 32.86
C GLU A 493 9.96 -15.18 34.29
N VAL A 494 11.23 -14.83 34.54
CA VAL A 494 11.70 -14.35 35.85
C VAL A 494 11.06 -13.03 36.22
N LEU A 495 10.99 -12.08 35.28
CA LEU A 495 10.35 -10.79 35.50
C LEU A 495 8.86 -10.98 35.87
N ILE A 496 8.14 -11.82 35.14
CA ILE A 496 6.74 -12.17 35.43
C ILE A 496 6.60 -12.85 36.79
N ASN A 497 7.44 -13.83 37.12
CA ASN A 497 7.43 -14.50 38.43
C ASN A 497 7.76 -13.53 39.59
N LEU A 498 8.62 -12.53 39.36
CA LEU A 498 8.90 -11.47 40.35
C LEU A 498 7.69 -10.57 40.62
N LEU A 499 6.70 -10.52 39.72
CA LEU A 499 5.44 -9.79 39.95
C LEU A 499 4.56 -10.43 41.03
N ASP A 500 4.69 -11.74 41.28
CA ASP A 500 3.85 -12.47 42.24
C ASP A 500 4.46 -12.52 43.67
N THR A 501 5.69 -12.04 43.84
CA THR A 501 6.37 -11.96 45.16
C THR A 501 5.66 -11.03 46.15
N GLU A 502 6.04 -11.02 47.43
CA GLU A 502 5.52 -10.02 48.39
C GLU A 502 6.32 -8.69 48.36
N GLU A 503 7.55 -8.68 47.84
CA GLU A 503 8.45 -7.52 47.90
C GLU A 503 8.10 -6.46 46.83
N VAL A 504 7.53 -5.35 47.31
CA VAL A 504 7.07 -4.20 46.50
C VAL A 504 8.16 -3.66 45.57
N LYS A 505 9.43 -3.61 46.01
CA LYS A 505 10.55 -3.12 45.17
C LYS A 505 10.86 -4.08 44.02
N CYS A 506 10.70 -5.39 44.21
CA CYS A 506 10.86 -6.38 43.14
C CYS A 506 9.76 -6.22 42.09
N LYS A 507 8.50 -6.07 42.51
CA LYS A 507 7.39 -5.76 41.59
C LYS A 507 7.60 -4.45 40.83
N ILE A 508 8.01 -3.36 41.50
CA ILE A 508 8.28 -2.06 40.86
C ILE A 508 9.43 -2.16 39.86
N GLY A 509 10.53 -2.84 40.22
CA GLY A 509 11.67 -3.01 39.32
C GLY A 509 11.32 -3.86 38.10
N SER A 510 10.60 -4.96 38.29
CA SER A 510 10.15 -5.83 37.19
C SER A 510 9.17 -5.12 36.25
N LEU A 511 8.10 -4.49 36.79
CA LEU A 511 7.14 -3.76 35.95
C LEU A 511 7.79 -2.63 35.17
N LYS A 512 8.79 -1.94 35.72
CA LYS A 512 9.54 -0.91 34.96
C LYS A 512 10.23 -1.50 33.74
N ILE A 513 10.93 -2.63 33.90
CA ILE A 513 11.60 -3.31 32.78
C ILE A 513 10.57 -3.80 31.77
N LEU A 514 9.53 -4.52 32.23
CA LEU A 514 8.44 -5.05 31.38
C LEU A 514 7.74 -3.94 30.59
N LYS A 515 7.48 -2.77 31.20
CA LYS A 515 6.89 -1.61 30.52
C LYS A 515 7.77 -1.14 29.36
N GLU A 516 9.08 -0.93 29.55
CA GLU A 516 9.96 -0.48 28.46
C GLU A 516 10.12 -1.52 27.33
N ILE A 517 10.19 -2.82 27.64
CA ILE A 517 10.38 -3.85 26.60
C ILE A 517 9.07 -4.28 25.91
N SER A 518 7.90 -3.93 26.47
CA SER A 518 6.58 -4.27 25.91
C SER A 518 6.18 -3.46 24.66
N TYR A 519 6.97 -2.46 24.24
CA TYR A 519 6.82 -1.84 22.92
C TYR A 519 7.16 -2.80 21.76
N ASN A 520 7.93 -3.86 22.00
CA ASN A 520 8.26 -4.89 21.01
C ASN A 520 7.10 -5.90 20.82
N PRO A 521 6.59 -6.13 19.59
CA PRO A 521 5.46 -7.04 19.34
C PRO A 521 5.68 -8.48 19.81
N GLN A 522 6.87 -9.03 19.58
CA GLN A 522 7.21 -10.41 19.94
C GLN A 522 7.20 -10.58 21.47
N ILE A 523 7.65 -9.56 22.21
CA ILE A 523 7.60 -9.56 23.68
C ILE A 523 6.17 -9.43 24.20
N ARG A 524 5.29 -8.66 23.54
CA ARG A 524 3.85 -8.62 23.89
C ARG A 524 3.22 -10.01 23.84
N ARG A 525 3.46 -10.77 22.75
CA ARG A 525 2.98 -12.16 22.60
C ARG A 525 3.49 -13.04 23.75
N ASN A 526 4.81 -13.07 23.97
CA ASN A 526 5.42 -13.87 25.04
C ASN A 526 4.93 -13.52 26.45
N ILE A 527 4.62 -12.24 26.76
CA ILE A 527 4.06 -11.85 28.07
C ILE A 527 2.64 -12.42 28.26
N VAL A 528 1.86 -12.56 27.19
CA VAL A 528 0.52 -13.21 27.23
C VAL A 528 0.64 -14.72 27.36
N ASP A 529 1.53 -15.36 26.60
CA ASP A 529 1.76 -16.81 26.65
C ASP A 529 2.34 -17.27 28.01
N LEU A 530 3.18 -16.45 28.65
CA LEU A 530 3.68 -16.67 30.01
C LEU A 530 2.68 -16.29 31.12
N GLY A 531 1.45 -15.90 30.79
CA GLY A 531 0.41 -15.60 31.79
C GLY A 531 0.62 -14.31 32.60
N GLY A 532 1.42 -13.36 32.08
CA GLY A 532 1.75 -12.12 32.80
C GLY A 532 0.57 -11.16 32.99
N LEU A 533 -0.36 -11.09 32.04
CA LEU A 533 -1.55 -10.22 32.12
C LEU A 533 -2.43 -10.48 33.36
N PRO A 534 -2.84 -11.74 33.68
CA PRO A 534 -3.52 -12.06 34.94
C PRO A 534 -2.85 -11.48 36.19
N ILE A 535 -1.52 -11.58 36.29
CA ILE A 535 -0.76 -11.11 37.46
C ILE A 535 -0.75 -9.57 37.50
N MET A 536 -0.55 -8.90 36.35
CA MET A 536 -0.67 -7.44 36.24
C MET A 536 -2.08 -6.95 36.62
N VAL A 537 -3.13 -7.66 36.20
CA VAL A 537 -4.53 -7.37 36.54
C VAL A 537 -4.81 -7.56 38.04
N ASN A 538 -4.11 -8.45 38.74
CA ASN A 538 -4.18 -8.55 40.20
C ASN A 538 -3.41 -7.44 40.92
N ILE A 539 -2.33 -6.91 40.32
CA ILE A 539 -1.59 -5.77 40.88
C ILE A 539 -2.40 -4.45 40.86
N LEU A 540 -3.44 -4.34 40.03
CA LEU A 540 -4.34 -3.17 40.00
C LEU A 540 -5.10 -2.95 41.34
N ASP A 541 -5.25 -3.99 42.16
CA ASP A 541 -5.89 -3.90 43.49
C ASP A 541 -4.91 -3.46 44.60
N SER A 542 -3.61 -3.38 44.30
CA SER A 542 -2.55 -3.05 45.25
C SER A 542 -2.73 -1.67 45.92
N PRO A 543 -2.50 -1.51 47.23
CA PRO A 543 -2.57 -0.22 47.90
C PRO A 543 -1.51 0.79 47.43
N TYR A 544 -0.47 0.33 46.72
CA TYR A 544 0.62 1.18 46.25
C TYR A 544 0.29 1.80 44.89
N LYS A 545 -0.04 3.10 44.87
CA LYS A 545 -0.36 3.88 43.64
C LYS A 545 0.64 3.64 42.50
N THR A 546 1.94 3.63 42.79
CA THR A 546 3.02 3.36 41.81
C THR A 546 2.93 1.98 41.15
N LEU A 547 2.45 0.94 41.87
CA LEU A 547 2.22 -0.38 41.28
C LEU A 547 0.98 -0.37 40.38
N LYS A 548 -0.10 0.33 40.77
CA LYS A 548 -1.28 0.50 39.91
C LYS A 548 -0.92 1.19 38.59
N CYS A 549 -0.17 2.30 38.65
CA CYS A 549 0.33 3.01 37.46
C CYS A 549 1.12 2.06 36.55
N LEU A 550 2.21 1.48 37.05
CA LEU A 550 3.12 0.65 36.23
C LEU A 550 2.43 -0.61 35.66
N ALA A 551 1.51 -1.23 36.41
CA ALA A 551 0.74 -2.37 35.91
C ALA A 551 -0.23 -1.94 34.80
N ALA A 552 -0.94 -0.81 34.96
CA ALA A 552 -1.83 -0.28 33.94
C ALA A 552 -1.07 0.18 32.68
N GLU A 553 0.09 0.85 32.80
CA GLU A 553 0.94 1.20 31.66
C GLU A 553 1.46 -0.05 30.91
N THR A 554 1.89 -1.09 31.65
CA THR A 554 2.32 -2.35 31.02
C THR A 554 1.16 -3.07 30.33
N ILE A 555 -0.04 -3.06 30.93
CA ILE A 555 -1.27 -3.57 30.28
C ILE A 555 -1.60 -2.76 29.02
N ALA A 556 -1.49 -1.42 29.05
CA ALA A 556 -1.73 -0.56 27.89
C ALA A 556 -0.81 -0.89 26.71
N ASN A 557 0.47 -1.15 27.01
CA ASN A 557 1.46 -1.55 26.02
C ASN A 557 1.22 -2.99 25.50
N VAL A 558 0.85 -3.95 26.36
CA VAL A 558 0.63 -5.35 25.93
C VAL A 558 -0.72 -5.55 25.22
N ALA A 559 -1.77 -4.80 25.56
CA ALA A 559 -3.14 -4.96 25.06
C ALA A 559 -3.39 -4.48 23.60
N LYS A 560 -2.36 -4.46 22.74
CA LYS A 560 -2.47 -3.97 21.36
C LYS A 560 -3.09 -4.96 20.36
N PHE A 561 -3.24 -6.24 20.73
CA PHE A 561 -3.78 -7.31 19.85
C PHE A 561 -4.93 -8.09 20.51
N LYS A 562 -5.77 -8.73 19.69
CA LYS A 562 -7.05 -9.36 20.09
C LYS A 562 -6.96 -10.30 21.30
N ARG A 563 -6.01 -11.25 21.29
CA ARG A 563 -5.82 -12.23 22.39
C ARG A 563 -5.39 -11.57 23.71
N ALA A 564 -4.58 -10.50 23.67
CA ALA A 564 -4.25 -9.72 24.87
C ALA A 564 -5.48 -8.96 25.41
N ARG A 565 -6.22 -8.28 24.53
CA ARG A 565 -7.46 -7.56 24.89
C ARG A 565 -8.49 -8.50 25.54
N GLN A 566 -8.62 -9.73 25.02
CA GLN A 566 -9.47 -10.78 25.58
C GLN A 566 -8.99 -11.24 26.97
N ALA A 567 -7.69 -11.48 27.14
CA ALA A 567 -7.12 -11.95 28.41
C ALA A 567 -7.31 -10.92 29.55
N VAL A 568 -7.17 -9.61 29.27
CA VAL A 568 -7.48 -8.55 30.26
C VAL A 568 -8.95 -8.61 30.69
N ARG A 569 -9.89 -8.79 29.75
CA ARG A 569 -11.33 -8.90 30.05
C ARG A 569 -11.66 -10.13 30.89
N GLN A 570 -11.14 -11.31 30.52
CA GLN A 570 -11.42 -12.58 31.19
C GLN A 570 -11.01 -12.58 32.67
N HIS A 571 -9.96 -11.84 33.04
CA HIS A 571 -9.46 -11.74 34.42
C HIS A 571 -10.06 -10.56 35.21
N GLY A 572 -11.14 -9.95 34.70
CA GLY A 572 -11.80 -8.81 35.36
C GLY A 572 -10.99 -7.50 35.29
N GLY A 573 -10.02 -7.40 34.38
CA GLY A 573 -9.16 -6.22 34.26
C GLY A 573 -9.94 -4.96 33.89
N ILE A 574 -10.97 -5.07 33.06
CA ILE A 574 -11.78 -3.90 32.63
C ILE A 574 -12.48 -3.22 33.82
N THR A 575 -13.10 -3.98 34.72
CA THR A 575 -13.77 -3.42 35.91
C THR A 575 -12.77 -2.81 36.88
N LYS A 576 -11.60 -3.42 37.07
CA LYS A 576 -10.52 -2.85 37.90
C LYS A 576 -9.93 -1.56 37.30
N LEU A 577 -9.72 -1.53 35.99
CA LEU A 577 -9.20 -0.35 35.28
C LEU A 577 -10.22 0.81 35.27
N VAL A 578 -11.52 0.53 35.14
CA VAL A 578 -12.57 1.55 35.31
C VAL A 578 -12.60 2.07 36.75
N ALA A 579 -12.40 1.23 37.76
CA ALA A 579 -12.26 1.66 39.14
C ALA A 579 -11.01 2.51 39.42
N LEU A 580 -10.01 2.54 38.52
CA LEU A 580 -8.89 3.49 38.62
C LEU A 580 -9.23 4.92 38.16
N LEU A 581 -10.36 5.11 37.48
CA LEU A 581 -10.82 6.43 37.02
C LEU A 581 -11.52 7.24 38.13
N ASP A 582 -11.93 6.60 39.22
CA ASP A 582 -12.66 7.25 40.32
C ASP A 582 -11.71 7.96 41.29
N CYS A 583 -11.40 9.22 40.99
CA CYS A 583 -10.61 10.10 41.85
C CYS A 583 -11.38 10.62 43.09
N ALA A 584 -12.64 10.24 43.34
CA ALA A 584 -13.47 10.89 44.37
C ALA A 584 -13.39 10.23 45.76
N GLN A 585 -13.04 8.94 45.86
CA GLN A 585 -13.20 8.17 47.09
C GLN A 585 -12.17 8.45 48.20
N THR A 586 -11.05 9.13 47.90
CA THR A 586 -9.97 9.39 48.89
C THR A 586 -10.10 10.71 49.66
N SER A 587 -11.04 11.58 49.30
CA SER A 587 -11.11 12.98 49.75
C SER A 587 -11.86 13.19 51.07
N THR A 588 -11.59 12.37 52.10
CA THR A 588 -12.25 12.45 53.42
C THR A 588 -11.42 13.06 54.56
N GLU A 589 -10.16 13.43 54.34
CA GLU A 589 -9.37 14.22 55.29
C GLU A 589 -9.00 15.60 54.71
N PRO A 590 -9.29 16.71 55.41
CA PRO A 590 -8.99 18.06 54.90
C PRO A 590 -7.55 18.50 55.19
N ALA A 591 -6.96 19.18 54.20
CA ALA A 591 -5.79 20.04 54.28
C ALA A 591 -4.40 19.41 54.59
N GLN A 592 -3.80 18.76 53.57
CA GLN A 592 -2.35 18.93 53.31
C GLN A 592 -1.87 18.54 51.90
N SER A 593 -1.22 19.50 51.22
CA SER A 593 -0.26 19.35 50.10
C SER A 593 -0.73 18.81 48.73
N SER A 594 -0.43 19.58 47.68
CA SER A 594 -0.71 19.31 46.26
C SER A 594 0.03 18.09 45.65
N LEU A 595 0.94 17.46 46.41
CA LEU A 595 1.64 16.23 46.00
C LEU A 595 0.80 14.96 46.11
N TYR A 596 -0.39 15.03 46.73
CA TYR A 596 -1.33 13.90 46.81
C TYR A 596 -2.30 13.88 45.63
N GLU A 597 -2.95 15.01 45.32
CA GLU A 597 -3.89 15.16 44.19
C GLU A 597 -3.24 14.75 42.86
N THR A 598 -2.02 15.23 42.61
CA THR A 598 -1.22 14.91 41.42
C THR A 598 -0.91 13.42 41.26
N ARG A 599 -0.93 12.63 42.35
CA ARG A 599 -0.69 11.17 42.31
C ARG A 599 -1.94 10.35 42.05
N ASP A 600 -3.13 10.86 42.34
CA ASP A 600 -4.39 10.18 41.98
C ASP A 600 -4.79 10.47 40.53
N VAL A 601 -4.53 11.70 40.05
CA VAL A 601 -4.59 12.02 38.62
C VAL A 601 -3.69 11.08 37.81
N GLU A 602 -2.47 10.78 38.27
CA GLU A 602 -1.56 9.88 37.56
C GLU A 602 -2.04 8.40 37.55
N VAL A 603 -2.71 7.93 38.61
CA VAL A 603 -3.33 6.59 38.61
C VAL A 603 -4.46 6.50 37.60
N ALA A 604 -5.34 7.51 37.56
CA ALA A 604 -6.44 7.58 36.60
C ALA A 604 -5.94 7.74 35.15
N ARG A 605 -4.83 8.47 34.91
CA ARG A 605 -4.20 8.57 33.58
C ARG A 605 -3.74 7.21 33.08
N CYS A 606 -3.02 6.46 33.91
CA CYS A 606 -2.56 5.11 33.57
C CYS A 606 -3.75 4.15 33.33
N GLY A 607 -4.80 4.26 34.15
CA GLY A 607 -6.06 3.53 33.97
C GLY A 607 -6.73 3.82 32.64
N ALA A 608 -6.91 5.09 32.28
CA ALA A 608 -7.47 5.51 30.99
C ALA A 608 -6.64 5.02 29.80
N MET A 609 -5.30 5.08 29.88
CA MET A 609 -4.41 4.63 28.80
C MET A 609 -4.49 3.11 28.56
N ALA A 610 -4.70 2.33 29.63
CA ALA A 610 -4.98 0.91 29.54
C ALA A 610 -6.37 0.61 28.96
N LEU A 611 -7.40 1.38 29.37
CA LEU A 611 -8.76 1.26 28.84
C LEU A 611 -8.82 1.59 27.35
N TRP A 612 -8.15 2.66 26.89
CA TRP A 612 -8.07 3.02 25.48
C TRP A 612 -7.48 1.88 24.63
N SER A 613 -6.39 1.27 25.10
CA SER A 613 -5.78 0.11 24.41
C SER A 613 -6.71 -1.12 24.43
N CYS A 614 -7.52 -1.27 25.48
CA CYS A 614 -8.50 -2.34 25.58
C CYS A 614 -9.78 -2.11 24.74
N SER A 615 -10.20 -0.85 24.54
CA SER A 615 -11.49 -0.49 23.92
C SER A 615 -11.57 -0.73 22.41
N LYS A 616 -10.46 -1.07 21.74
CA LYS A 616 -10.47 -1.46 20.33
C LYS A 616 -11.34 -2.69 20.03
N SER A 617 -11.45 -3.66 20.94
CA SER A 617 -12.40 -4.78 20.76
C SER A 617 -13.81 -4.38 21.20
N HIS A 618 -14.79 -4.60 20.32
CA HIS A 618 -16.24 -4.46 20.59
C HIS A 618 -16.63 -5.16 21.91
N SER A 619 -16.15 -6.38 22.09
CA SER A 619 -16.35 -7.22 23.27
C SER A 619 -15.80 -6.63 24.58
N ASN A 620 -14.83 -5.70 24.50
CA ASN A 620 -14.29 -4.95 25.63
C ASN A 620 -15.01 -3.61 25.85
N LYS A 621 -15.45 -2.92 24.80
CA LYS A 621 -16.29 -1.71 24.93
C LYS A 621 -17.48 -2.02 25.84
N GLU A 622 -18.19 -3.12 25.58
CA GLU A 622 -19.38 -3.53 26.35
C GLU A 622 -19.08 -3.81 27.83
N ALA A 623 -17.87 -4.27 28.16
CA ALA A 623 -17.43 -4.40 29.55
C ALA A 623 -17.18 -3.01 30.20
N ILE A 624 -16.63 -2.03 29.48
CA ILE A 624 -16.39 -0.65 29.99
C ILE A 624 -17.71 0.05 30.34
N ARG A 625 -18.74 -0.09 29.49
CA ARG A 625 -20.08 0.48 29.73
C ARG A 625 -20.78 -0.19 30.90
N LYS A 626 -20.77 -1.53 30.97
CA LYS A 626 -21.32 -2.29 32.11
C LYS A 626 -20.60 -1.97 33.44
N ALA A 627 -19.32 -1.62 33.39
CA ALA A 627 -18.54 -1.19 34.55
C ALA A 627 -18.77 0.28 34.95
N GLY A 628 -19.57 1.06 34.21
CA GLY A 628 -19.82 2.48 34.53
C GLY A 628 -18.71 3.44 34.10
N GLY A 629 -17.89 3.07 33.10
CA GLY A 629 -16.74 3.89 32.67
C GLY A 629 -17.10 5.24 32.05
N ILE A 630 -18.23 5.36 31.36
CA ILE A 630 -18.58 6.58 30.57
C ILE A 630 -18.79 7.81 31.49
N PRO A 631 -19.57 7.75 32.59
CA PRO A 631 -19.68 8.86 33.54
C PRO A 631 -18.33 9.27 34.18
N LEU A 632 -17.45 8.31 34.48
CA LEU A 632 -16.12 8.59 35.04
C LEU A 632 -15.21 9.27 34.02
N LEU A 633 -15.22 8.84 32.75
CA LEU A 633 -14.53 9.52 31.65
C LEU A 633 -15.11 10.94 31.44
N ALA A 634 -16.43 11.11 31.50
CA ALA A 634 -17.11 12.42 31.44
C ALA A 634 -16.76 13.35 32.61
N GLN A 635 -16.44 12.80 33.79
CA GLN A 635 -15.93 13.54 34.92
C GLN A 635 -14.46 13.96 34.71
N LEU A 636 -13.60 13.06 34.21
CA LEU A 636 -12.20 13.34 33.94
C LEU A 636 -12.00 14.39 32.82
N LEU A 637 -12.91 14.44 31.84
CA LEU A 637 -12.93 15.49 30.80
C LEU A 637 -13.09 16.93 31.34
N LYS A 638 -13.51 17.10 32.60
CA LYS A 638 -13.67 18.41 33.25
C LYS A 638 -12.36 18.90 33.89
N THR A 639 -11.29 18.10 33.86
CA THR A 639 -9.97 18.45 34.41
C THR A 639 -9.11 19.21 33.41
N SER A 640 -8.20 20.06 33.91
CA SER A 640 -7.33 20.91 33.08
C SER A 640 -6.03 20.25 32.61
N HIS A 641 -5.90 18.92 32.71
CA HIS A 641 -4.65 18.21 32.48
C HIS A 641 -4.63 17.51 31.12
N GLU A 642 -4.02 18.11 30.10
CA GLU A 642 -4.02 17.57 28.72
C GLU A 642 -3.53 16.12 28.62
N ASN A 643 -2.49 15.76 29.38
CA ASN A 643 -1.94 14.39 29.43
C ASN A 643 -2.92 13.35 30.02
N MET A 644 -3.97 13.79 30.74
CA MET A 644 -5.13 12.97 31.14
C MET A 644 -6.18 12.95 30.02
N LEU A 645 -6.46 14.10 29.42
CA LEU A 645 -7.50 14.25 28.41
C LEU A 645 -7.23 13.38 27.17
N ILE A 646 -5.98 13.25 26.71
CA ILE A 646 -5.59 12.42 25.56
C ILE A 646 -6.11 10.96 25.69
N PRO A 647 -5.73 10.15 26.69
CA PRO A 647 -6.23 8.77 26.81
C PRO A 647 -7.72 8.68 27.18
N VAL A 648 -8.28 9.69 27.84
CA VAL A 648 -9.73 9.75 28.14
C VAL A 648 -10.54 9.95 26.86
N VAL A 649 -10.16 10.91 26.01
CA VAL A 649 -10.80 11.14 24.70
C VAL A 649 -10.54 9.96 23.76
N GLY A 650 -9.33 9.40 23.72
CA GLY A 650 -9.02 8.20 22.95
C GLY A 650 -9.92 7.00 23.33
N THR A 651 -10.14 6.76 24.63
CA THR A 651 -11.10 5.72 25.08
C THR A 651 -12.52 6.01 24.57
N LEU A 652 -12.97 7.27 24.62
CA LEU A 652 -14.29 7.69 24.15
C LEU A 652 -14.44 7.60 22.62
N GLN A 653 -13.38 7.91 21.87
CA GLN A 653 -13.29 7.80 20.41
C GLN A 653 -13.49 6.34 19.96
N GLU A 654 -12.73 5.39 20.51
CA GLU A 654 -12.88 3.96 20.20
C GLU A 654 -14.29 3.46 20.51
N CYS A 655 -14.87 3.94 21.62
CA CYS A 655 -16.23 3.62 22.04
C CYS A 655 -17.31 4.21 21.13
N ALA A 656 -17.13 5.43 20.60
CA ALA A 656 -18.12 6.18 19.83
C ALA A 656 -18.49 5.54 18.47
N SER A 657 -17.70 4.60 17.99
CA SER A 657 -18.04 3.75 16.83
C SER A 657 -19.34 2.95 17.02
N GLU A 658 -19.78 2.75 18.26
CA GLU A 658 -20.97 1.98 18.64
C GLU A 658 -22.17 2.90 18.96
N GLU A 659 -23.34 2.64 18.36
CA GLU A 659 -24.57 3.45 18.57
C GLU A 659 -24.97 3.58 20.05
N ASN A 660 -24.92 2.48 20.81
CA ASN A 660 -25.21 2.45 22.25
C ASN A 660 -24.30 3.36 23.10
N TYR A 661 -23.14 3.75 22.56
CA TYR A 661 -22.17 4.61 23.22
C TYR A 661 -22.38 6.06 22.84
N ARG A 662 -22.71 6.34 21.57
CA ARG A 662 -23.15 7.67 21.14
C ARG A 662 -24.34 8.14 21.99
N ALA A 663 -25.30 7.26 22.26
CA ALA A 663 -26.41 7.53 23.19
C ALA A 663 -25.92 7.95 24.60
N ALA A 664 -24.97 7.21 25.20
CA ALA A 664 -24.43 7.53 26.53
C ALA A 664 -23.54 8.79 26.55
N ILE A 665 -22.74 9.00 25.51
CA ILE A 665 -21.86 10.18 25.31
C ILE A 665 -22.71 11.47 25.23
N LYS A 666 -23.85 11.42 24.55
CA LYS A 666 -24.83 12.52 24.51
C LYS A 666 -25.48 12.74 25.88
N ALA A 667 -25.91 11.69 26.57
CA ALA A 667 -26.53 11.78 27.90
C ALA A 667 -25.63 12.46 28.95
N GLU A 668 -24.33 12.10 28.96
CA GLU A 668 -23.31 12.69 29.85
C GLU A 668 -22.79 14.07 29.39
N ARG A 669 -23.35 14.65 28.32
CA ARG A 669 -22.96 15.94 27.71
C ARG A 669 -21.47 16.03 27.34
N ILE A 670 -20.87 14.91 26.95
CA ILE A 670 -19.45 14.84 26.60
C ILE A 670 -19.10 15.75 25.41
N ILE A 671 -20.02 15.90 24.45
CA ILE A 671 -19.84 16.71 23.23
C ILE A 671 -19.43 18.17 23.53
N GLU A 672 -19.96 18.78 24.60
CA GLU A 672 -19.58 20.14 25.03
C GLU A 672 -18.09 20.24 25.38
N ASN A 673 -17.54 19.22 26.05
CA ASN A 673 -16.15 19.18 26.48
C ASN A 673 -15.22 18.84 25.31
N LEU A 674 -15.62 17.95 24.39
CA LEU A 674 -14.88 17.69 23.14
C LEU A 674 -14.77 18.96 22.29
N VAL A 675 -15.89 19.66 22.08
CA VAL A 675 -15.92 20.93 21.34
C VAL A 675 -15.05 22.02 21.99
N LYS A 676 -15.04 22.10 23.32
CA LYS A 676 -14.19 23.03 24.06
C LYS A 676 -12.70 22.70 23.84
N ASN A 677 -12.34 21.42 23.94
CA ASN A 677 -10.96 20.93 23.82
C ASN A 677 -10.38 21.01 22.39
N LEU A 678 -11.20 21.19 21.34
CA LEU A 678 -10.70 21.55 20.00
C LEU A 678 -9.89 22.86 19.96
N ASN A 679 -9.92 23.67 21.02
CA ASN A 679 -9.18 24.92 21.16
C ASN A 679 -7.93 24.78 22.06
N SER A 680 -7.50 23.57 22.42
CA SER A 680 -6.22 23.36 23.12
C SER A 680 -5.04 23.70 22.21
N GLU A 681 -3.89 24.04 22.79
CA GLU A 681 -2.64 24.22 22.03
C GLU A 681 -2.03 22.88 21.60
N ASN A 682 -2.43 21.79 22.27
CA ASN A 682 -1.97 20.42 22.06
C ASN A 682 -2.63 19.76 20.83
N GLU A 683 -1.85 19.46 19.79
CA GLU A 683 -2.36 18.90 18.53
C GLU A 683 -2.97 17.49 18.69
N GLN A 684 -2.38 16.63 19.52
CA GLN A 684 -2.87 15.27 19.74
C GLN A 684 -4.24 15.28 20.44
N LEU A 685 -4.46 16.24 21.35
CA LEU A 685 -5.77 16.43 21.96
C LEU A 685 -6.80 16.96 20.96
N GLN A 686 -6.41 17.87 20.06
CA GLN A 686 -7.29 18.34 18.96
C GLN A 686 -7.71 17.18 18.05
N GLU A 687 -6.74 16.34 17.64
CA GLU A 687 -6.96 15.15 16.80
C GLU A 687 -7.97 14.19 17.41
N HIS A 688 -7.73 13.71 18.64
CA HIS A 688 -8.66 12.77 19.28
C HIS A 688 -10.03 13.42 19.55
N CYS A 689 -10.11 14.72 19.84
CA CYS A 689 -11.41 15.41 19.97
C CYS A 689 -12.14 15.48 18.62
N ALA A 690 -11.45 15.75 17.52
CA ALA A 690 -12.03 15.75 16.18
C ALA A 690 -12.47 14.34 15.76
N MET A 691 -11.64 13.32 15.98
CA MET A 691 -11.95 11.93 15.63
C MET A 691 -13.11 11.37 16.50
N ALA A 692 -13.18 11.73 17.79
CA ALA A 692 -14.35 11.42 18.62
C ALA A 692 -15.62 12.10 18.10
N ILE A 693 -15.54 13.35 17.63
CA ILE A 693 -16.66 14.06 16.99
C ILE A 693 -17.05 13.40 15.67
N TYR A 694 -16.10 12.99 14.82
CA TYR A 694 -16.35 12.24 13.58
C TYR A 694 -17.16 10.96 13.83
N GLN A 695 -16.75 10.14 14.79
CA GLN A 695 -17.47 8.93 15.18
C GLN A 695 -18.87 9.26 15.74
N CYS A 696 -19.00 10.28 16.59
CA CYS A 696 -20.29 10.65 17.19
C CYS A 696 -21.26 11.34 16.21
N ALA A 697 -20.77 12.02 15.17
CA ALA A 697 -21.55 12.86 14.25
C ALA A 697 -22.35 12.08 13.18
N GLU A 698 -22.34 10.75 13.25
CA GLU A 698 -23.30 9.89 12.55
C GLU A 698 -24.73 10.12 13.05
N ASP A 699 -24.90 10.42 14.34
CA ASP A 699 -26.16 10.83 14.95
C ASP A 699 -26.52 12.28 14.59
N GLU A 700 -27.77 12.54 14.20
CA GLU A 700 -28.27 13.88 13.89
C GLU A 700 -28.20 14.85 15.08
N GLU A 701 -28.59 14.36 16.26
CA GLU A 701 -28.51 15.09 17.53
C GLU A 701 -27.06 15.53 17.86
N THR A 702 -26.05 14.73 17.53
CA THR A 702 -24.65 15.14 17.71
C THR A 702 -24.28 16.28 16.77
N ARG A 703 -24.70 16.24 15.51
CA ARG A 703 -24.41 17.30 14.52
C ARG A 703 -24.97 18.64 15.00
N ASP A 704 -26.14 18.62 15.63
CA ASP A 704 -26.76 19.80 16.25
C ASP A 704 -26.07 20.25 17.54
N LEU A 705 -25.66 19.32 18.41
CA LEU A 705 -24.90 19.66 19.63
C LEU A 705 -23.54 20.30 19.29
N VAL A 706 -22.80 19.76 18.31
CA VAL A 706 -21.52 20.35 17.86
C VAL A 706 -21.72 21.78 17.34
N ARG A 707 -22.82 22.05 16.63
CA ARG A 707 -23.21 23.40 16.20
C ARG A 707 -23.59 24.30 17.37
N LEU A 708 -24.42 23.81 18.30
CA LEU A 708 -24.94 24.57 19.45
C LEU A 708 -23.83 25.00 20.42
N HIS A 709 -22.85 24.12 20.65
CA HIS A 709 -21.66 24.42 21.46
C HIS A 709 -20.56 25.17 20.67
N GLY A 710 -20.77 25.46 19.37
CA GLY A 710 -19.90 26.31 18.55
C GLY A 710 -18.70 25.62 17.87
N GLY A 711 -18.61 24.29 17.93
CA GLY A 711 -17.46 23.49 17.48
C GLY A 711 -17.16 23.52 15.98
N LEU A 712 -18.14 23.90 15.15
CA LEU A 712 -17.94 24.05 13.71
C LEU A 712 -16.87 25.12 13.36
N LYS A 713 -16.70 26.16 14.19
CA LYS A 713 -15.68 27.20 13.96
C LYS A 713 -14.26 26.73 14.29
N PRO A 714 -13.98 26.10 15.45
CA PRO A 714 -12.71 25.42 15.71
C PRO A 714 -12.32 24.45 14.59
N LEU A 715 -13.23 23.55 14.19
CA LEU A 715 -12.99 22.61 13.08
C LEU A 715 -12.59 23.34 11.79
N ALA A 716 -13.34 24.36 11.38
CA ALA A 716 -13.01 25.17 10.20
C ALA A 716 -11.65 25.89 10.32
N SER A 717 -11.25 26.31 11.52
CA SER A 717 -9.93 26.95 11.73
C SER A 717 -8.76 25.96 11.72
N LEU A 718 -8.97 24.72 12.16
CA LEU A 718 -7.93 23.68 12.19
C LEU A 718 -7.52 23.20 10.79
N LEU A 719 -8.40 23.34 9.78
CA LEU A 719 -8.07 23.05 8.37
C LEU A 719 -6.88 23.86 7.80
N ASN A 720 -6.49 24.97 8.45
CA ASN A 720 -5.42 25.85 7.95
C ASN A 720 -4.00 25.39 8.36
N ASN A 721 -3.87 24.39 9.25
CA ASN A 721 -2.57 23.76 9.55
C ASN A 721 -2.58 22.34 8.97
N THR A 722 -1.80 22.16 7.90
CA THR A 722 -1.78 20.95 7.06
C THR A 722 -0.62 20.01 7.37
N ASP A 723 0.19 20.31 8.38
CA ASP A 723 1.48 19.65 8.60
C ASP A 723 1.27 18.26 9.21
N ASN A 724 0.47 18.23 10.29
CA ASN A 724 -0.01 17.00 10.92
C ASN A 724 -1.15 16.37 10.11
N LYS A 725 -0.86 15.28 9.40
CA LYS A 725 -1.81 14.58 8.51
C LYS A 725 -2.88 13.79 9.26
N GLU A 726 -2.56 13.22 10.42
CA GLU A 726 -3.50 12.42 11.24
C GLU A 726 -4.59 13.34 11.83
N ARG A 727 -4.20 14.50 12.38
CA ARG A 727 -5.15 15.55 12.77
C ARG A 727 -5.96 16.05 11.58
N LEU A 728 -5.34 16.25 10.40
CA LEU A 728 -6.05 16.72 9.21
C LEU A 728 -7.12 15.71 8.75
N ALA A 729 -6.84 14.40 8.81
CA ALA A 729 -7.80 13.34 8.53
C ALA A 729 -8.96 13.37 9.55
N ALA A 730 -8.66 13.47 10.84
CA ALA A 730 -9.65 13.57 11.91
C ALA A 730 -10.58 14.80 11.76
N VAL A 731 -10.01 15.98 11.50
CA VAL A 731 -10.75 17.25 11.34
C VAL A 731 -11.60 17.24 10.07
N THR A 732 -11.05 16.80 8.94
CA THR A 732 -11.82 16.73 7.68
C THR A 732 -12.95 15.71 7.77
N GLY A 733 -12.73 14.58 8.45
CA GLY A 733 -13.78 13.59 8.74
C GLY A 733 -14.89 14.19 9.62
N ALA A 734 -14.52 14.85 10.71
CA ALA A 734 -15.46 15.53 11.61
C ALA A 734 -16.33 16.56 10.85
N ILE A 735 -15.72 17.32 9.93
CA ILE A 735 -16.43 18.26 9.06
C ILE A 735 -17.36 17.53 8.09
N TRP A 736 -16.91 16.45 7.42
CA TRP A 736 -17.77 15.66 6.52
C TRP A 736 -19.03 15.17 7.21
N LYS A 737 -18.91 14.47 8.35
CA LYS A 737 -20.07 13.98 9.09
C LYS A 737 -20.93 15.14 9.59
N CYS A 738 -20.35 16.24 10.07
CA CYS A 738 -21.12 17.43 10.47
C CYS A 738 -21.89 18.07 9.30
N SER A 739 -21.34 18.07 8.08
CA SER A 739 -21.98 18.61 6.87
C SER A 739 -23.19 17.82 6.38
N ILE A 740 -23.55 16.69 6.99
CA ILE A 740 -24.83 16.00 6.69
C ILE A 740 -26.04 16.85 7.14
N SER A 741 -25.86 17.81 8.07
CA SER A 741 -26.87 18.83 8.40
C SER A 741 -26.74 20.08 7.49
N LYS A 742 -27.88 20.55 6.98
CA LYS A 742 -27.97 21.79 6.17
C LYS A 742 -27.62 23.03 6.98
N GLU A 743 -28.02 23.06 8.25
CA GLU A 743 -27.74 24.11 9.23
C GLU A 743 -26.23 24.22 9.49
N ASN A 744 -25.55 23.07 9.53
CA ASN A 744 -24.10 22.99 9.68
C ASN A 744 -23.37 23.43 8.40
N ILE A 745 -23.83 23.00 7.22
CA ILE A 745 -23.34 23.49 5.92
C ILE A 745 -23.37 25.03 5.85
N ILE A 746 -24.47 25.66 6.26
CA ILE A 746 -24.60 27.13 6.28
C ILE A 746 -23.52 27.78 7.16
N LYS A 747 -23.18 27.17 8.31
CA LYS A 747 -22.11 27.66 9.19
C LYS A 747 -20.71 27.39 8.66
N PHE A 748 -20.46 26.24 8.04
CA PHE A 748 -19.18 25.99 7.35
C PHE A 748 -18.94 26.97 6.19
N ARG A 749 -20.00 27.37 5.47
CA ARG A 749 -19.95 28.48 4.49
C ARG A 749 -19.65 29.83 5.14
N GLU A 750 -20.30 30.18 6.27
CA GLU A 750 -19.97 31.41 7.02
C GLU A 750 -18.51 31.47 7.49
N TYR A 751 -17.90 30.31 7.78
CA TYR A 751 -16.51 30.19 8.22
C TYR A 751 -15.50 29.93 7.08
N LYS A 752 -15.93 29.98 5.81
CA LYS A 752 -15.12 29.72 4.61
C LYS A 752 -14.47 28.33 4.53
N ALA A 753 -15.00 27.35 5.26
CA ALA A 753 -14.44 26.01 5.29
C ALA A 753 -14.53 25.32 3.91
N ILE A 754 -15.50 25.69 3.07
CA ILE A 754 -15.67 25.16 1.72
C ILE A 754 -14.49 25.57 0.83
N GLU A 755 -14.08 26.84 0.90
CA GLU A 755 -12.90 27.34 0.18
C GLU A 755 -11.61 26.65 0.64
N THR A 756 -11.42 26.43 1.95
CA THR A 756 -10.26 25.69 2.47
C THR A 756 -10.28 24.22 2.06
N LEU A 757 -11.45 23.55 2.12
CA LEU A 757 -11.60 22.16 1.65
C LEU A 757 -11.27 22.01 0.15
N VAL A 758 -11.62 22.99 -0.69
CA VAL A 758 -11.22 22.98 -2.11
C VAL A 758 -9.69 23.09 -2.26
N GLY A 759 -9.03 23.85 -1.39
CA GLY A 759 -7.56 23.91 -1.33
C GLY A 759 -6.88 22.62 -0.87
N LEU A 760 -7.62 21.69 -0.24
CA LEU A 760 -7.12 20.39 0.22
C LEU A 760 -7.39 19.24 -0.77
N LEU A 761 -7.87 19.54 -1.98
CA LEU A 761 -8.14 18.53 -3.03
C LEU A 761 -6.88 18.04 -3.77
N THR A 762 -5.71 18.63 -3.51
CA THR A 762 -4.42 18.19 -4.07
C THR A 762 -3.39 17.98 -2.96
N ASP A 763 -2.39 17.15 -3.24
CA ASP A 763 -1.17 17.00 -2.43
C ASP A 763 -1.41 16.54 -0.97
N GLN A 764 -2.53 15.83 -0.73
CA GLN A 764 -2.89 15.19 0.54
C GLN A 764 -2.96 13.65 0.40
N PRO A 765 -2.75 12.88 1.48
CA PRO A 765 -2.93 11.43 1.48
C PRO A 765 -4.41 11.04 1.24
N GLU A 766 -4.64 9.83 0.72
CA GLU A 766 -5.97 9.39 0.30
C GLU A 766 -7.04 9.44 1.41
N GLU A 767 -6.67 9.17 2.67
CA GLU A 767 -7.61 9.26 3.81
C GLU A 767 -8.17 10.68 3.99
N VAL A 768 -7.29 11.70 3.91
CA VAL A 768 -7.70 13.12 3.92
C VAL A 768 -8.57 13.42 2.71
N LEU A 769 -8.19 12.94 1.51
CA LEU A 769 -8.99 13.16 0.30
C LEU A 769 -10.38 12.51 0.37
N VAL A 770 -10.52 11.30 0.94
CA VAL A 770 -11.82 10.64 1.16
C VAL A 770 -12.75 11.53 1.98
N ASN A 771 -12.22 12.09 3.07
CA ASN A 771 -12.98 12.96 3.98
C ASN A 771 -13.26 14.34 3.37
N VAL A 772 -12.27 14.99 2.74
CA VAL A 772 -12.42 16.30 2.07
C VAL A 772 -13.45 16.23 0.96
N VAL A 773 -13.36 15.22 0.08
CA VAL A 773 -14.30 15.04 -1.03
C VAL A 773 -15.68 14.64 -0.52
N GLY A 774 -15.76 13.83 0.54
CA GLY A 774 -17.02 13.55 1.23
C GLY A 774 -17.71 14.82 1.74
N ALA A 775 -16.97 15.67 2.47
CA ALA A 775 -17.47 16.94 2.97
C ALA A 775 -17.96 17.87 1.86
N LEU A 776 -17.22 17.95 0.75
CA LEU A 776 -17.62 18.72 -0.43
C LEU A 776 -18.84 18.13 -1.13
N GLY A 777 -18.99 16.80 -1.16
CA GLY A 777 -20.16 16.12 -1.72
C GLY A 777 -21.47 16.43 -0.98
N GLU A 778 -21.43 16.51 0.35
CA GLU A 778 -22.58 16.96 1.17
C GLU A 778 -22.81 18.48 1.01
N CYS A 779 -21.75 19.29 1.08
CA CYS A 779 -21.85 20.75 0.89
C CYS A 779 -22.46 21.11 -0.48
N CYS A 780 -22.09 20.40 -1.55
CA CYS A 780 -22.58 20.65 -2.91
C CYS A 780 -24.05 20.24 -3.15
N GLN A 781 -24.77 19.68 -2.17
CA GLN A 781 -26.23 19.53 -2.27
C GLN A 781 -26.93 20.90 -2.29
N GLU A 782 -26.37 21.93 -1.64
CA GLU A 782 -26.89 23.30 -1.64
C GLU A 782 -26.35 24.16 -2.81
N HIS A 783 -27.19 25.03 -3.37
CA HIS A 783 -26.90 25.70 -4.63
C HIS A 783 -25.74 26.71 -4.55
N GLU A 784 -25.67 27.54 -3.51
CA GLU A 784 -24.60 28.54 -3.40
C GLU A 784 -23.22 27.89 -3.23
N ASN A 785 -23.18 26.67 -2.69
CA ASN A 785 -21.93 25.95 -2.45
C ASN A 785 -21.35 25.38 -3.74
N ARG A 786 -22.19 24.92 -4.67
CA ARG A 786 -21.76 24.57 -6.05
C ARG A 786 -21.07 25.76 -6.71
N ILE A 787 -21.68 26.94 -6.59
CA ILE A 787 -21.12 28.21 -7.09
C ILE A 787 -19.77 28.54 -6.41
N ILE A 788 -19.61 28.30 -5.09
CA ILE A 788 -18.34 28.51 -4.37
C ILE A 788 -17.26 27.54 -4.86
N VAL A 789 -17.53 26.23 -4.86
CA VAL A 789 -16.59 25.19 -5.31
C VAL A 789 -16.14 25.43 -6.76
N ARG A 790 -17.07 25.83 -7.63
CA ARG A 790 -16.76 26.26 -9.01
C ARG A 790 -15.87 27.49 -9.08
N LYS A 791 -16.16 28.55 -8.30
CA LYS A 791 -15.36 29.79 -8.26
C LYS A 791 -13.95 29.57 -7.69
N CYS A 792 -13.79 28.62 -6.77
CA CYS A 792 -12.50 28.21 -6.23
C CYS A 792 -11.75 27.18 -7.12
N GLY A 793 -12.31 26.80 -8.27
CA GLY A 793 -11.67 25.89 -9.24
C GLY A 793 -11.76 24.40 -8.89
N GLY A 794 -12.45 24.02 -7.81
CA GLY A 794 -12.45 22.65 -7.24
C GLY A 794 -12.99 21.55 -8.14
N ILE A 795 -13.71 21.90 -9.23
CA ILE A 795 -14.21 20.93 -10.22
C ILE A 795 -13.05 20.21 -10.91
N GLN A 796 -11.94 20.89 -11.21
CA GLN A 796 -10.81 20.27 -11.91
C GLN A 796 -10.14 19.19 -11.06
N PRO A 797 -9.73 19.43 -9.79
CA PRO A 797 -9.28 18.36 -8.90
C PRO A 797 -10.32 17.23 -8.72
N LEU A 798 -11.60 17.55 -8.54
CA LEU A 798 -12.65 16.52 -8.40
C LEU A 798 -12.74 15.62 -9.63
N VAL A 799 -12.65 16.16 -10.86
CA VAL A 799 -12.65 15.33 -12.07
C VAL A 799 -11.35 14.52 -12.20
N ASN A 800 -10.19 15.08 -11.83
CA ASN A 800 -8.91 14.36 -11.84
C ASN A 800 -8.93 13.12 -10.93
N LEU A 801 -9.57 13.22 -9.75
CA LEU A 801 -9.66 12.11 -8.79
C LEU A 801 -10.55 10.93 -9.26
N LEU A 802 -11.32 11.07 -10.35
CA LEU A 802 -12.05 9.95 -10.98
C LEU A 802 -11.14 8.88 -11.61
N VAL A 803 -9.84 9.16 -11.75
CA VAL A 803 -8.83 8.23 -12.30
C VAL A 803 -8.13 7.42 -11.20
N GLY A 804 -8.41 7.69 -9.92
CA GLY A 804 -7.82 6.98 -8.78
C GLY A 804 -8.23 5.51 -8.67
N ILE A 805 -7.50 4.75 -7.82
CA ILE A 805 -7.78 3.33 -7.56
C ILE A 805 -8.54 3.07 -6.24
N ASN A 806 -8.49 4.02 -5.29
CA ASN A 806 -9.14 3.90 -3.99
C ASN A 806 -10.66 3.93 -4.11
N GLN A 807 -11.31 2.84 -3.69
CA GLN A 807 -12.74 2.62 -3.90
C GLN A 807 -13.61 3.56 -3.05
N ALA A 808 -13.20 3.85 -1.81
CA ALA A 808 -13.90 4.80 -0.93
C ALA A 808 -13.80 6.23 -1.47
N LEU A 809 -12.62 6.61 -1.96
CA LEU A 809 -12.39 7.90 -2.61
C LEU A 809 -13.26 8.03 -3.87
N LEU A 810 -13.24 7.05 -4.77
CA LEU A 810 -14.07 7.03 -5.98
C LEU A 810 -15.58 7.16 -5.67
N VAL A 811 -16.08 6.50 -4.62
CA VAL A 811 -17.49 6.63 -4.19
C VAL A 811 -17.81 8.05 -3.73
N ASN A 812 -16.91 8.75 -3.05
CA ASN A 812 -17.12 10.14 -2.65
C ASN A 812 -16.92 11.12 -3.82
N VAL A 813 -15.91 10.91 -4.69
CA VAL A 813 -15.65 11.75 -5.87
C VAL A 813 -16.80 11.72 -6.85
N THR A 814 -17.31 10.53 -7.17
CA THR A 814 -18.49 10.37 -8.05
C THR A 814 -19.72 11.10 -7.50
N LYS A 815 -20.01 10.98 -6.20
CA LYS A 815 -21.08 11.76 -5.53
C LYS A 815 -20.86 13.28 -5.64
N ALA A 816 -19.64 13.76 -5.37
CA ALA A 816 -19.31 15.19 -5.40
C ALA A 816 -19.39 15.77 -6.83
N VAL A 817 -18.86 15.07 -7.83
CA VAL A 817 -18.96 15.46 -9.25
C VAL A 817 -20.43 15.45 -9.70
N GLY A 818 -21.20 14.43 -9.32
CA GLY A 818 -22.64 14.36 -9.59
C GLY A 818 -23.43 15.51 -8.94
N ALA A 819 -23.11 15.87 -7.71
CA ALA A 819 -23.71 17.02 -7.03
C ALA A 819 -23.37 18.33 -7.77
N CYS A 820 -22.11 18.55 -8.14
CA CYS A 820 -21.69 19.71 -8.94
C CYS A 820 -22.41 19.78 -10.30
N ALA A 821 -22.65 18.64 -10.97
CA ALA A 821 -23.34 18.57 -12.27
C ALA A 821 -24.79 19.08 -12.27
N VAL A 822 -25.41 19.29 -11.10
CA VAL A 822 -26.74 19.94 -10.96
C VAL A 822 -26.71 21.44 -11.30
N GLU A 823 -25.52 22.07 -11.32
CA GLU A 823 -25.36 23.45 -11.81
C GLU A 823 -24.88 23.44 -13.28
N PRO A 824 -25.61 24.03 -14.25
CA PRO A 824 -25.25 23.98 -15.67
C PRO A 824 -23.86 24.55 -16.02
N GLU A 825 -23.40 25.58 -15.30
CA GLU A 825 -22.04 26.13 -15.44
C GLU A 825 -20.97 25.16 -14.94
N SER A 826 -21.24 24.44 -13.84
CA SER A 826 -20.36 23.37 -13.36
C SER A 826 -20.36 22.18 -14.32
N MET A 827 -21.53 21.79 -14.83
CA MET A 827 -21.66 20.72 -15.82
C MET A 827 -20.91 21.04 -17.12
N THR A 828 -20.96 22.29 -17.59
CA THR A 828 -20.18 22.77 -18.74
C THR A 828 -18.66 22.67 -18.51
N ILE A 829 -18.19 22.66 -17.25
CA ILE A 829 -16.77 22.44 -16.92
C ILE A 829 -16.49 20.93 -16.84
N ILE A 830 -17.35 20.14 -16.18
CA ILE A 830 -17.21 18.66 -16.08
C ILE A 830 -17.12 18.02 -17.47
N ASP A 831 -17.95 18.45 -18.41
CA ASP A 831 -17.96 18.01 -19.81
C ASP A 831 -16.63 18.27 -20.53
N ARG A 832 -16.14 19.52 -20.45
CA ARG A 832 -14.84 19.94 -21.03
C ARG A 832 -13.62 19.21 -20.47
N LEU A 833 -13.77 18.55 -19.32
CA LEU A 833 -12.73 17.80 -18.63
C LEU A 833 -12.90 16.28 -18.77
N ASP A 834 -13.69 15.83 -19.76
CA ASP A 834 -14.01 14.41 -19.99
C ASP A 834 -14.70 13.72 -18.79
N GLY A 835 -15.21 14.47 -17.81
CA GLY A 835 -15.71 13.93 -16.55
C GLY A 835 -16.86 12.93 -16.72
N VAL A 836 -17.75 13.15 -17.70
CA VAL A 836 -18.81 12.18 -18.04
C VAL A 836 -18.24 10.87 -18.60
N ARG A 837 -17.19 10.96 -19.43
CA ARG A 837 -16.48 9.79 -19.99
C ARG A 837 -15.73 9.01 -18.92
N LEU A 838 -15.19 9.71 -17.91
CA LEU A 838 -14.56 9.09 -16.73
C LEU A 838 -15.61 8.40 -15.84
N LEU A 839 -16.74 9.05 -15.54
CA LEU A 839 -17.88 8.42 -14.84
C LEU A 839 -18.37 7.16 -15.58
N TRP A 840 -18.45 7.20 -16.92
CA TRP A 840 -18.83 6.03 -17.72
C TRP A 840 -17.78 4.90 -17.69
N SER A 841 -16.50 5.23 -17.49
CA SER A 841 -15.44 4.24 -17.26
C SER A 841 -15.63 3.52 -15.93
N LEU A 842 -15.98 4.24 -14.86
CA LEU A 842 -16.19 3.69 -13.52
C LEU A 842 -17.35 2.69 -13.42
N LEU A 843 -18.30 2.70 -14.37
CA LEU A 843 -19.30 1.63 -14.52
C LEU A 843 -18.69 0.23 -14.76
N LYS A 844 -17.43 0.16 -15.19
CA LYS A 844 -16.67 -1.09 -15.39
C LYS A 844 -15.84 -1.51 -14.17
N ASN A 845 -15.70 -0.65 -13.14
CA ASN A 845 -14.97 -0.97 -11.91
C ASN A 845 -15.57 -2.22 -11.23
N PRO A 846 -14.79 -3.15 -10.66
CA PRO A 846 -15.36 -4.35 -10.02
C PRO A 846 -16.26 -4.04 -8.83
N HIS A 847 -15.97 -2.99 -8.04
CA HIS A 847 -16.69 -2.70 -6.79
C HIS A 847 -18.12 -2.18 -7.04
N PRO A 848 -19.16 -2.78 -6.44
CA PRO A 848 -20.55 -2.43 -6.75
C PRO A 848 -20.88 -0.99 -6.39
N ASP A 849 -20.38 -0.49 -5.26
CA ASP A 849 -20.75 0.85 -4.80
C ASP A 849 -20.17 1.95 -5.71
N VAL A 850 -19.00 1.70 -6.32
CA VAL A 850 -18.41 2.59 -7.35
C VAL A 850 -19.27 2.60 -8.61
N LYS A 851 -19.79 1.44 -9.05
CA LYS A 851 -20.76 1.39 -10.17
C LYS A 851 -22.04 2.14 -9.84
N ALA A 852 -22.56 1.97 -8.62
CA ALA A 852 -23.81 2.59 -8.19
C ALA A 852 -23.69 4.11 -8.05
N SER A 853 -22.59 4.61 -7.47
CA SER A 853 -22.34 6.04 -7.33
C SER A 853 -22.00 6.71 -8.67
N ALA A 854 -21.27 6.03 -9.56
CA ALA A 854 -21.03 6.51 -10.93
C ALA A 854 -22.33 6.56 -11.76
N ALA A 855 -23.16 5.52 -11.72
CA ALA A 855 -24.46 5.51 -12.40
C ALA A 855 -25.41 6.59 -11.84
N TRP A 856 -25.37 6.84 -10.52
CA TRP A 856 -26.11 7.95 -9.91
C TRP A 856 -25.59 9.32 -10.38
N ALA A 857 -24.27 9.52 -10.40
CA ALA A 857 -23.64 10.76 -10.85
C ALA A 857 -23.89 11.09 -12.32
N LEU A 858 -24.05 10.08 -13.18
CA LEU A 858 -24.43 10.26 -14.58
C LEU A 858 -25.85 10.86 -14.75
N CYS A 859 -26.75 10.71 -13.77
CA CYS A 859 -28.12 11.23 -13.87
C CYS A 859 -28.16 12.78 -14.02
N PRO A 860 -27.62 13.59 -13.09
CA PRO A 860 -27.56 15.05 -13.26
C PRO A 860 -26.65 15.48 -14.41
N CYS A 861 -25.59 14.72 -14.74
CA CYS A 861 -24.77 15.01 -15.93
C CYS A 861 -25.60 14.93 -17.23
N ILE A 862 -26.38 13.87 -17.42
CA ILE A 862 -27.22 13.69 -18.61
C ILE A 862 -28.38 14.69 -18.61
N GLU A 863 -28.94 15.04 -17.45
CA GLU A 863 -30.04 15.99 -17.34
C GLU A 863 -29.63 17.45 -17.62
N ASN A 864 -28.38 17.84 -17.33
CA ASN A 864 -27.88 19.22 -17.50
C ASN A 864 -26.87 19.38 -18.65
N ALA A 865 -26.57 18.32 -19.40
CA ALA A 865 -25.79 18.39 -20.64
C ALA A 865 -26.61 19.04 -21.77
N LYS A 866 -25.97 19.89 -22.57
CA LYS A 866 -26.62 20.61 -23.69
C LYS A 866 -27.05 19.65 -24.81
N ASP A 867 -26.16 18.75 -25.17
CA ASP A 867 -26.30 17.81 -26.29
C ASP A 867 -26.30 16.36 -25.77
N ALA A 868 -27.06 16.12 -24.69
CA ALA A 868 -27.05 14.89 -23.90
C ALA A 868 -27.28 13.61 -24.73
N GLY A 869 -28.12 13.67 -25.77
CA GLY A 869 -28.35 12.57 -26.70
C GLY A 869 -27.06 12.17 -27.43
N GLU A 870 -26.40 13.13 -28.08
CA GLU A 870 -25.17 12.88 -28.82
C GLU A 870 -23.99 12.52 -27.92
N MET A 871 -23.86 13.18 -26.77
CA MET A 871 -22.87 12.85 -25.74
C MET A 871 -22.94 11.37 -25.34
N VAL A 872 -24.13 10.87 -25.00
CA VAL A 872 -24.32 9.47 -24.60
C VAL A 872 -24.05 8.51 -25.77
N ARG A 873 -24.49 8.85 -26.99
CA ARG A 873 -24.20 8.06 -28.20
C ARG A 873 -22.71 8.04 -28.58
N SER A 874 -21.92 9.04 -28.19
CA SER A 874 -20.47 9.09 -28.46
C SER A 874 -19.68 8.00 -27.73
N PHE A 875 -20.20 7.49 -26.60
CA PHE A 875 -19.56 6.43 -25.83
C PHE A 875 -19.81 5.06 -26.49
N VAL A 876 -18.86 4.64 -27.33
CA VAL A 876 -18.90 3.34 -28.04
C VAL A 876 -19.10 2.18 -27.06
N GLY A 877 -20.18 1.42 -27.24
CA GLY A 877 -20.60 0.33 -26.32
C GLY A 877 -21.12 0.80 -24.96
N GLY A 878 -21.24 2.12 -24.73
CA GLY A 878 -21.65 2.71 -23.46
C GLY A 878 -23.11 2.41 -23.09
N LEU A 879 -24.02 2.48 -24.06
CA LEU A 879 -25.43 2.11 -23.90
C LEU A 879 -25.59 0.59 -23.63
N GLU A 880 -24.85 -0.24 -24.35
CA GLU A 880 -24.84 -1.69 -24.11
C GLU A 880 -24.34 -2.03 -22.70
N LEU A 881 -23.28 -1.35 -22.21
CA LEU A 881 -22.78 -1.49 -20.85
C LEU A 881 -23.85 -1.18 -19.80
N VAL A 882 -24.56 -0.05 -19.95
CA VAL A 882 -25.63 0.35 -19.01
C VAL A 882 -26.77 -0.68 -19.00
N VAL A 883 -27.18 -1.18 -20.17
CA VAL A 883 -28.20 -2.24 -20.26
C VAL A 883 -27.69 -3.56 -19.67
N ASN A 884 -26.42 -3.92 -19.90
CA ASN A 884 -25.79 -5.11 -19.31
C ASN A 884 -25.71 -5.05 -17.77
N LEU A 885 -25.58 -3.87 -17.16
CA LEU A 885 -25.56 -3.73 -15.69
C LEU A 885 -26.90 -4.08 -15.02
N LEU A 886 -28.01 -4.15 -15.75
CA LEU A 886 -29.28 -4.71 -15.26
C LEU A 886 -29.20 -6.22 -14.91
N LYS A 887 -28.07 -6.88 -15.21
CA LYS A 887 -27.76 -8.27 -14.83
C LYS A 887 -27.06 -8.37 -13.46
N SER A 888 -26.80 -7.25 -12.78
CA SER A 888 -26.17 -7.19 -11.45
C SER A 888 -27.07 -7.73 -10.34
N ASP A 889 -26.52 -8.50 -9.39
CA ASP A 889 -27.26 -8.94 -8.18
C ASP A 889 -27.35 -7.84 -7.09
N ASN A 890 -26.50 -6.81 -7.16
CA ASN A 890 -26.54 -5.70 -6.19
C ASN A 890 -27.69 -4.73 -6.52
N LYS A 891 -28.65 -4.62 -5.59
CA LYS A 891 -29.89 -3.83 -5.71
C LYS A 891 -29.66 -2.32 -5.80
N GLU A 892 -28.59 -1.81 -5.21
CA GLU A 892 -28.22 -0.38 -5.25
C GLU A 892 -27.62 -0.03 -6.63
N VAL A 893 -26.77 -0.91 -7.19
CA VAL A 893 -26.33 -0.81 -8.60
C VAL A 893 -27.54 -0.81 -9.54
N LEU A 894 -28.46 -1.75 -9.37
CA LEU A 894 -29.67 -1.82 -10.19
C LEU A 894 -30.53 -0.54 -10.07
N ALA A 895 -30.66 0.03 -8.87
CA ALA A 895 -31.46 1.23 -8.64
C ALA A 895 -30.87 2.45 -9.37
N SER A 896 -29.56 2.69 -9.20
CA SER A 896 -28.86 3.77 -9.89
C SER A 896 -28.79 3.58 -11.40
N VAL A 897 -28.67 2.34 -11.90
CA VAL A 897 -28.71 2.03 -13.33
C VAL A 897 -30.10 2.27 -13.91
N CYS A 898 -31.18 1.96 -13.19
CA CYS A 898 -32.54 2.31 -13.62
C CYS A 898 -32.76 3.85 -13.64
N ALA A 899 -32.20 4.59 -12.67
CA ALA A 899 -32.22 6.06 -12.68
C ALA A 899 -31.43 6.63 -13.87
N ALA A 900 -30.26 6.06 -14.21
CA ALA A 900 -29.49 6.45 -15.38
C ALA A 900 -30.26 6.16 -16.68
N ILE A 901 -30.85 4.97 -16.82
CA ILE A 901 -31.71 4.59 -17.96
C ILE A 901 -32.90 5.54 -18.10
N THR A 902 -33.53 5.95 -17.00
CA THR A 902 -34.64 6.91 -17.00
C THR A 902 -34.23 8.26 -17.61
N ASN A 903 -32.98 8.69 -17.41
CA ASN A 903 -32.45 9.93 -17.98
C ASN A 903 -31.99 9.74 -19.43
N ILE A 904 -31.30 8.64 -19.75
CA ILE A 904 -30.90 8.26 -21.12
C ILE A 904 -32.12 8.18 -22.04
N ALA A 905 -33.21 7.57 -21.57
CA ALA A 905 -34.47 7.38 -22.29
C ALA A 905 -35.33 8.65 -22.44
N LYS A 906 -34.84 9.83 -22.01
CA LYS A 906 -35.45 11.12 -22.39
C LYS A 906 -35.21 11.45 -23.87
N ASP A 907 -34.09 10.98 -24.43
CA ASP A 907 -33.79 11.07 -25.86
C ASP A 907 -34.33 9.85 -26.64
N GLN A 908 -34.87 10.09 -27.83
CA GLN A 908 -35.54 9.06 -28.62
C GLN A 908 -34.56 8.10 -29.31
N GLU A 909 -33.40 8.58 -29.74
CA GLU A 909 -32.39 7.76 -30.42
C GLU A 909 -31.67 6.84 -29.41
N ASN A 910 -31.32 7.37 -28.25
CA ASN A 910 -30.87 6.60 -27.11
C ASN A 910 -31.89 5.53 -26.69
N LEU A 911 -33.18 5.89 -26.59
CA LEU A 911 -34.25 4.96 -26.24
C LEU A 911 -34.42 3.84 -27.29
N ALA A 912 -34.23 4.13 -28.58
CA ALA A 912 -34.17 3.11 -29.62
C ALA A 912 -33.01 2.14 -29.39
N VAL A 913 -31.78 2.64 -29.21
CA VAL A 913 -30.58 1.80 -29.06
C VAL A 913 -30.61 0.93 -27.80
N ILE A 914 -31.09 1.43 -26.65
CA ILE A 914 -31.26 0.57 -25.45
C ILE A 914 -32.40 -0.46 -25.62
N THR A 915 -33.40 -0.16 -26.43
CA THR A 915 -34.45 -1.14 -26.79
C THR A 915 -33.84 -2.29 -27.58
N ASP A 916 -33.03 -2.00 -28.59
CA ASP A 916 -32.36 -3.02 -29.42
C ASP A 916 -31.33 -3.84 -28.62
N HIS A 917 -30.69 -3.24 -27.61
CA HIS A 917 -29.85 -3.96 -26.63
C HIS A 917 -30.65 -4.81 -25.59
N GLY A 918 -31.99 -4.83 -25.66
CA GLY A 918 -32.82 -5.72 -24.85
C GLY A 918 -33.15 -5.20 -23.44
N VAL A 919 -33.24 -3.87 -23.24
CA VAL A 919 -33.58 -3.29 -21.93
C VAL A 919 -34.94 -3.77 -21.39
N VAL A 920 -35.94 -3.99 -22.27
CA VAL A 920 -37.31 -4.37 -21.89
C VAL A 920 -37.38 -5.75 -21.20
N PRO A 921 -36.84 -6.85 -21.76
CA PRO A 921 -36.71 -8.13 -21.04
C PRO A 921 -35.99 -8.02 -19.68
N LEU A 922 -34.92 -7.21 -19.61
CA LEU A 922 -34.09 -7.09 -18.41
C LEU A 922 -34.81 -6.34 -17.28
N LEU A 923 -35.39 -5.17 -17.56
CA LEU A 923 -36.24 -4.45 -16.59
C LEU A 923 -37.44 -5.31 -16.15
N SER A 924 -38.04 -6.07 -17.07
CA SER A 924 -39.15 -6.99 -16.75
C SER A 924 -38.73 -8.09 -15.76
N LYS A 925 -37.53 -8.65 -15.90
CA LYS A 925 -36.97 -9.65 -14.96
C LYS A 925 -36.81 -9.08 -13.54
N LEU A 926 -36.50 -7.79 -13.41
CA LEU A 926 -36.30 -7.11 -12.13
C LEU A 926 -37.61 -6.71 -11.43
N ALA A 927 -38.75 -6.77 -12.11
CA ALA A 927 -40.04 -6.26 -11.62
C ALA A 927 -40.60 -6.98 -10.38
N ASN A 928 -40.05 -8.13 -9.99
CA ASN A 928 -40.46 -8.88 -8.79
C ASN A 928 -39.53 -8.63 -7.59
N THR A 929 -39.28 -7.36 -7.25
CA THR A 929 -38.39 -6.96 -6.14
C THR A 929 -39.14 -6.41 -4.92
N ASN A 930 -38.45 -6.46 -3.76
CA ASN A 930 -38.92 -5.99 -2.46
C ASN A 930 -38.13 -4.79 -1.89
N ASN A 931 -37.20 -4.21 -2.65
CA ASN A 931 -36.49 -2.99 -2.26
C ASN A 931 -37.18 -1.77 -2.91
N ASP A 932 -37.78 -0.89 -2.10
CA ASP A 932 -38.60 0.23 -2.59
C ASP A 932 -37.80 1.26 -3.42
N LYS A 933 -36.53 1.52 -3.10
CA LYS A 933 -35.66 2.40 -3.92
C LYS A 933 -35.47 1.84 -5.34
N LEU A 934 -35.25 0.53 -5.48
CA LEU A 934 -35.22 -0.13 -6.78
C LEU A 934 -36.63 -0.14 -7.42
N ARG A 935 -37.71 -0.37 -6.67
CA ARG A 935 -39.09 -0.32 -7.23
C ARG A 935 -39.38 1.02 -7.88
N ARG A 936 -39.03 2.12 -7.20
CA ARG A 936 -39.18 3.50 -7.69
C ARG A 936 -38.46 3.67 -9.04
N HIS A 937 -37.13 3.55 -9.06
CA HIS A 937 -36.35 3.83 -10.27
C HIS A 937 -36.62 2.84 -11.40
N LEU A 938 -36.96 1.59 -11.08
CA LEU A 938 -37.40 0.61 -12.09
C LEU A 938 -38.74 1.00 -12.72
N ALA A 939 -39.70 1.49 -11.94
CA ALA A 939 -40.96 1.99 -12.48
C ALA A 939 -40.77 3.28 -13.30
N GLU A 940 -39.93 4.21 -12.84
CA GLU A 940 -39.51 5.39 -13.62
C GLU A 940 -38.91 4.97 -14.99
N ALA A 941 -38.01 3.96 -15.00
CA ALA A 941 -37.39 3.45 -16.21
C ALA A 941 -38.38 2.76 -17.16
N VAL A 942 -39.27 1.90 -16.63
CA VAL A 942 -40.33 1.24 -17.42
C VAL A 942 -41.27 2.29 -18.03
N SER A 943 -41.66 3.31 -17.26
CA SER A 943 -42.51 4.41 -17.71
C SER A 943 -41.92 5.11 -18.94
N ARG A 944 -40.63 5.49 -18.91
CA ARG A 944 -39.93 6.07 -20.06
C ARG A 944 -39.82 5.08 -21.22
N CYS A 945 -39.43 3.83 -20.95
CA CYS A 945 -39.24 2.83 -22.00
C CYS A 945 -40.54 2.47 -22.76
N CYS A 946 -41.72 2.63 -22.14
CA CYS A 946 -43.02 2.40 -22.79
C CYS A 946 -43.38 3.42 -23.89
N MET A 947 -42.66 4.54 -23.96
CA MET A 947 -42.88 5.61 -24.96
C MET A 947 -42.35 5.26 -26.35
N TRP A 948 -41.66 4.13 -26.53
CA TRP A 948 -41.05 3.72 -27.80
C TRP A 948 -41.66 2.46 -28.41
N GLY A 949 -41.96 2.53 -29.71
CA GLY A 949 -42.30 1.39 -30.57
C GLY A 949 -43.34 0.43 -29.98
N ARG A 950 -42.96 -0.85 -29.83
CA ARG A 950 -43.79 -1.91 -29.24
C ARG A 950 -43.47 -2.21 -27.78
N ASN A 951 -42.64 -1.40 -27.11
CA ASN A 951 -42.12 -1.71 -25.76
C ASN A 951 -43.23 -1.94 -24.74
N ARG A 952 -44.31 -1.13 -24.79
CA ARG A 952 -45.52 -1.30 -23.97
C ARG A 952 -46.12 -2.72 -24.05
N VAL A 953 -46.14 -3.31 -25.24
CA VAL A 953 -46.67 -4.67 -25.49
C VAL A 953 -45.67 -5.71 -24.97
N ALA A 954 -44.38 -5.52 -25.27
CA ALA A 954 -43.31 -6.41 -24.81
C ALA A 954 -43.20 -6.46 -23.27
N PHE A 955 -43.44 -5.36 -22.54
CA PHE A 955 -43.54 -5.38 -21.07
C PHE A 955 -44.74 -6.22 -20.57
N GLY A 956 -45.84 -6.28 -21.33
CA GLY A 956 -46.97 -7.17 -21.09
C GLY A 956 -46.62 -8.64 -21.37
N GLU A 957 -46.04 -8.93 -22.54
CA GLU A 957 -45.57 -10.25 -22.96
C GLU A 957 -44.53 -10.84 -21.97
N HIS A 958 -43.61 -10.00 -21.47
CA HIS A 958 -42.64 -10.34 -20.41
C HIS A 958 -43.21 -10.26 -18.97
N LYS A 959 -44.52 -10.03 -18.81
CA LYS A 959 -45.28 -10.13 -17.55
C LYS A 959 -44.87 -9.12 -16.46
N ALA A 960 -44.31 -7.97 -16.84
CA ALA A 960 -43.89 -6.93 -15.88
C ALA A 960 -45.07 -6.22 -15.19
N VAL A 961 -46.24 -6.17 -15.84
CA VAL A 961 -47.43 -5.43 -15.37
C VAL A 961 -47.94 -5.93 -14.01
N ALA A 962 -48.11 -7.24 -13.83
CA ALA A 962 -48.69 -7.80 -12.61
C ALA A 962 -47.80 -7.59 -11.35
N PRO A 963 -46.46 -7.71 -11.42
CA PRO A 963 -45.56 -7.24 -10.36
C PRO A 963 -45.63 -5.73 -10.11
N LEU A 964 -45.67 -4.88 -11.14
CA LEU A 964 -45.79 -3.42 -10.97
C LEU A 964 -47.08 -3.02 -10.23
N VAL A 965 -48.21 -3.67 -10.49
CA VAL A 965 -49.46 -3.44 -9.73
C VAL A 965 -49.30 -3.75 -8.22
N ARG A 966 -48.34 -4.60 -7.83
CA ARG A 966 -48.05 -4.87 -6.41
C ARG A 966 -47.23 -3.76 -5.75
N TYR A 967 -46.52 -2.91 -6.52
CA TYR A 967 -45.79 -1.77 -5.97
C TYR A 967 -46.74 -0.68 -5.43
N LEU A 968 -48.00 -0.65 -5.91
CA LEU A 968 -49.10 0.16 -5.35
C LEU A 968 -49.55 -0.26 -3.93
N LYS A 969 -48.83 -1.19 -3.29
CA LYS A 969 -49.00 -1.63 -1.90
C LYS A 969 -47.76 -1.32 -1.05
N SER A 970 -46.88 -0.43 -1.53
CA SER A 970 -45.78 0.10 -0.73
C SER A 970 -46.30 1.11 0.30
N ASN A 971 -45.42 1.56 1.18
CA ASN A 971 -45.67 2.71 2.05
C ASN A 971 -44.99 3.99 1.52
N ASP A 972 -44.19 3.91 0.45
CA ASP A 972 -43.47 5.06 -0.13
C ASP A 972 -44.29 5.74 -1.24
N THR A 973 -44.65 7.01 -1.03
CA THR A 973 -45.32 7.87 -2.01
C THR A 973 -44.54 8.03 -3.32
N ASN A 974 -43.19 7.97 -3.29
CA ASN A 974 -42.37 8.04 -4.49
C ASN A 974 -42.52 6.77 -5.34
N VAL A 975 -42.57 5.59 -4.70
CA VAL A 975 -42.90 4.33 -5.38
C VAL A 975 -44.30 4.40 -5.97
N HIS A 976 -45.27 4.96 -5.26
CA HIS A 976 -46.63 5.15 -5.80
C HIS A 976 -46.65 6.06 -7.02
N ARG A 977 -46.01 7.24 -6.99
CA ARG A 977 -45.92 8.16 -8.14
C ARG A 977 -45.28 7.48 -9.36
N ALA A 978 -44.10 6.89 -9.18
CA ALA A 978 -43.37 6.20 -10.25
C ALA A 978 -44.17 5.02 -10.83
N THR A 979 -44.83 4.22 -9.97
CA THR A 979 -45.65 3.08 -10.38
C THR A 979 -46.91 3.53 -11.12
N ALA A 980 -47.61 4.56 -10.63
CA ALA A 980 -48.79 5.10 -11.30
C ALA A 980 -48.44 5.66 -12.69
N GLN A 981 -47.31 6.35 -12.83
CA GLN A 981 -46.80 6.81 -14.13
C GLN A 981 -46.49 5.63 -15.07
N ALA A 982 -45.81 4.58 -14.58
CA ALA A 982 -45.52 3.39 -15.36
C ALA A 982 -46.80 2.66 -15.81
N LEU A 983 -47.76 2.45 -14.91
CA LEU A 983 -49.03 1.82 -15.22
C LEU A 983 -49.89 2.67 -16.16
N TYR A 984 -49.84 4.00 -16.05
CA TYR A 984 -50.48 4.88 -17.02
C TYR A 984 -49.93 4.67 -18.44
N GLN A 985 -48.61 4.70 -18.63
CA GLN A 985 -47.97 4.45 -19.93
C GLN A 985 -48.25 3.03 -20.47
N LEU A 986 -48.21 2.02 -19.60
CA LEU A 986 -48.56 0.63 -19.95
C LEU A 986 -50.05 0.48 -20.34
N SER A 987 -50.95 1.26 -19.73
CA SER A 987 -52.41 1.19 -19.96
C SER A 987 -52.88 1.79 -21.28
N GLU A 988 -51.99 2.34 -22.12
CA GLU A 988 -52.32 2.62 -23.51
C GLU A 988 -52.49 1.34 -24.35
N ASP A 989 -52.05 0.19 -23.83
CA ASP A 989 -52.28 -1.14 -24.39
C ASP A 989 -53.46 -1.87 -23.72
N ALA A 990 -54.19 -2.67 -24.51
CA ALA A 990 -55.42 -3.33 -24.08
C ALA A 990 -55.18 -4.58 -23.20
N ASP A 991 -54.19 -5.40 -23.53
CA ASP A 991 -53.89 -6.63 -22.78
C ASP A 991 -53.21 -6.29 -21.45
N ASN A 992 -52.42 -5.21 -21.43
CA ASN A 992 -51.94 -4.57 -20.21
C ASN A 992 -53.10 -4.10 -19.32
N CYS A 993 -54.12 -3.41 -19.87
CA CYS A 993 -55.30 -2.99 -19.10
C CYS A 993 -56.06 -4.16 -18.48
N ILE A 994 -56.23 -5.28 -19.21
CA ILE A 994 -56.84 -6.51 -18.68
C ILE A 994 -56.00 -7.04 -17.50
N THR A 995 -54.69 -7.18 -17.70
CA THR A 995 -53.75 -7.65 -16.67
C THR A 995 -53.78 -6.78 -15.40
N MET A 996 -53.89 -5.46 -15.55
CA MET A 996 -54.03 -4.52 -14.42
C MET A 996 -55.36 -4.70 -13.67
N HIS A 997 -56.46 -4.90 -14.40
CA HIS A 997 -57.77 -5.10 -13.81
C HIS A 997 -57.84 -6.42 -13.01
N GLU A 998 -57.32 -7.52 -13.57
CA GLU A 998 -57.24 -8.82 -12.91
C GLU A 998 -56.39 -8.80 -11.63
N ASN A 999 -55.32 -8.00 -11.62
CA ASN A 999 -54.47 -7.81 -10.43
C ASN A 999 -55.02 -6.76 -9.43
N GLY A 1000 -56.22 -6.22 -9.68
CA GLY A 1000 -56.94 -5.34 -8.77
C GLY A 1000 -56.47 -3.88 -8.74
N ALA A 1001 -55.71 -3.44 -9.75
CA ALA A 1001 -55.10 -2.11 -9.80
C ALA A 1001 -56.12 -0.97 -9.60
N VAL A 1002 -57.32 -1.10 -10.16
CA VAL A 1002 -58.38 -0.09 -10.11
C VAL A 1002 -58.72 0.33 -8.68
N LYS A 1003 -58.73 -0.59 -7.70
CA LYS A 1003 -59.02 -0.23 -6.30
C LYS A 1003 -57.89 0.63 -5.71
N LEU A 1004 -56.64 0.18 -5.88
CA LEU A 1004 -55.46 0.86 -5.33
C LEU A 1004 -55.27 2.25 -5.96
N LEU A 1005 -55.50 2.37 -7.27
CA LEU A 1005 -55.42 3.63 -7.98
C LEU A 1005 -56.56 4.59 -7.61
N LEU A 1006 -57.77 4.11 -7.30
CA LEU A 1006 -58.88 4.96 -6.86
C LEU A 1006 -58.56 5.68 -5.53
N ASP A 1007 -57.95 4.96 -4.58
CA ASP A 1007 -57.48 5.56 -3.32
C ASP A 1007 -56.40 6.63 -3.60
N MET A 1008 -55.54 6.42 -4.61
CA MET A 1008 -54.48 7.35 -5.02
C MET A 1008 -54.96 8.58 -5.81
N VAL A 1009 -56.16 8.57 -6.41
CA VAL A 1009 -56.75 9.79 -6.99
C VAL A 1009 -57.06 10.83 -5.90
N GLY A 1010 -57.24 10.41 -4.64
CA GLY A 1010 -57.34 11.30 -3.48
C GLY A 1010 -56.01 11.86 -2.96
N SER A 1011 -54.88 11.59 -3.63
CA SER A 1011 -53.56 12.04 -3.19
C SER A 1011 -53.37 13.57 -3.28
N PRO A 1012 -52.64 14.20 -2.34
CA PRO A 1012 -52.19 15.59 -2.49
C PRO A 1012 -51.03 15.75 -3.50
N ASP A 1013 -50.45 14.66 -3.97
CA ASP A 1013 -49.41 14.63 -5.01
C ASP A 1013 -50.08 14.67 -6.40
N GLN A 1014 -49.92 15.80 -7.10
CA GLN A 1014 -50.55 16.05 -8.40
C GLN A 1014 -50.08 15.05 -9.48
N GLU A 1015 -48.79 14.72 -9.54
CA GLU A 1015 -48.28 13.77 -10.54
C GLU A 1015 -48.84 12.36 -10.33
N LEU A 1016 -48.99 11.94 -9.06
CA LEU A 1016 -49.63 10.68 -8.70
C LEU A 1016 -51.14 10.71 -9.01
N GLN A 1017 -51.83 11.79 -8.68
CA GLN A 1017 -53.27 11.97 -8.96
C GLN A 1017 -53.55 11.90 -10.47
N GLU A 1018 -52.81 12.65 -11.29
CA GLU A 1018 -52.97 12.68 -12.75
C GLU A 1018 -52.67 11.32 -13.37
N ALA A 1019 -51.59 10.65 -12.98
CA ALA A 1019 -51.24 9.34 -13.50
C ALA A 1019 -52.25 8.25 -13.10
N ALA A 1020 -52.72 8.25 -11.84
CA ALA A 1020 -53.74 7.32 -11.37
C ALA A 1020 -55.08 7.53 -12.11
N ALA A 1021 -55.53 8.78 -12.25
CA ALA A 1021 -56.74 9.12 -13.00
C ALA A 1021 -56.63 8.76 -14.49
N GLY A 1022 -55.47 9.01 -15.11
CA GLY A 1022 -55.16 8.65 -16.50
C GLY A 1022 -55.23 7.13 -16.72
N CYS A 1023 -54.60 6.35 -15.85
CA CYS A 1023 -54.61 4.88 -15.90
C CYS A 1023 -56.05 4.31 -15.74
N ILE A 1024 -56.82 4.82 -14.77
CA ILE A 1024 -58.24 4.42 -14.59
C ILE A 1024 -59.07 4.80 -15.82
N SER A 1025 -58.82 5.98 -16.41
CA SER A 1025 -59.51 6.47 -17.60
C SER A 1025 -59.25 5.58 -18.83
N ASN A 1026 -58.02 5.10 -19.00
CA ASN A 1026 -57.68 4.13 -20.05
C ASN A 1026 -58.41 2.78 -19.83
N ILE A 1027 -58.32 2.21 -18.62
CA ILE A 1027 -59.00 0.94 -18.26
C ILE A 1027 -60.52 1.05 -18.45
N ARG A 1028 -61.16 2.16 -18.03
CA ARG A 1028 -62.61 2.34 -18.23
C ARG A 1028 -62.97 2.57 -19.70
N ARG A 1029 -62.11 3.20 -20.50
CA ARG A 1029 -62.32 3.32 -21.97
C ARG A 1029 -62.32 1.95 -22.66
N LEU A 1030 -61.41 1.04 -22.28
CA LEU A 1030 -61.41 -0.34 -22.80
C LEU A 1030 -62.69 -1.10 -22.40
N ALA A 1031 -63.10 -0.98 -21.13
CA ALA A 1031 -64.35 -1.59 -20.65
C ALA A 1031 -65.58 -1.06 -21.40
N LEU A 1032 -65.68 0.26 -21.62
CA LEU A 1032 -66.76 0.89 -22.39
C LEU A 1032 -66.75 0.50 -23.88
N ALA A 1033 -65.58 0.32 -24.49
CA ALA A 1033 -65.48 -0.19 -25.86
C ALA A 1033 -65.97 -1.64 -25.94
N THR A 1034 -65.60 -2.47 -24.97
CA THR A 1034 -66.04 -3.87 -24.85
C THR A 1034 -67.54 -4.00 -24.56
N GLU A 1035 -68.10 -3.11 -23.72
CA GLU A 1035 -69.54 -3.01 -23.49
C GLU A 1035 -70.28 -2.67 -24.80
N LYS A 1036 -69.83 -1.64 -25.54
CA LYS A 1036 -70.44 -1.27 -26.82
C LYS A 1036 -70.39 -2.40 -27.86
N ALA A 1037 -69.23 -3.05 -28.00
CA ALA A 1037 -69.02 -4.16 -28.93
C ALA A 1037 -69.82 -5.44 -28.61
N ARG A 1038 -70.57 -5.48 -27.50
CA ARG A 1038 -71.53 -6.54 -27.17
C ARG A 1038 -73.00 -6.18 -27.50
N TYR A 1039 -73.26 -4.93 -27.89
CA TYR A 1039 -74.59 -4.42 -28.23
C TYR A 1039 -74.67 -3.87 -29.67
N THR A 1040 -73.62 -4.07 -30.46
CA THR A 1040 -73.52 -3.78 -31.91
C THR A 1040 -73.27 -5.06 -32.69
#